data_AF-A0A9D8QS43-F1
#
_entry.id   AF-A0A9D8QS43-F1
#
_cell.length_a   1.000
_cell.length_b   1.000
_cell.length_c   1.000
_cell.angle_alpha   90.00
_cell.angle_beta   90.00
_cell.angle_gamma   90.00
#
_symmetry.space_group_name_H-M   'P 1'
#
loop_
_entity.id
_entity.type
_entity.pdbx_description
1 polymer ?
#
loop_
_entity_poly.entity_id
_entity_poly.type
_entity_poly.pdbx_seq_one_letter_code
_entity_poly.pdbx_strand_id
1 'polypeptide(L)'
;MSSNRVFANPITRQRALQNVEGFLAAKGKTMRTPSLRHAPMQKGTTTADESLYVFNVGDDEGFVIAAGDDCVPAILGYSDRGTFNGDSLPVNVKSWLDGYSEGIRLLQASGQRAPRRAQLHANIPEMLTCMWNQGNPYNMYCPTFFDTGETCVTGCVATAMAQIMYYHRARSVRSVQADIPAYICDTEWEGYGQLSVSGVPKNSPIDWNDMTDTYNSRSTDAAKRAVANLMLYCGVSVGMDYGRSSTGGSGAISAYVVSALKNYFGYDAGGRYVWRSSYSDDAWDELIYNELANGRPVHYSGRGTEGGHAFVCDGYDVADGVGYYHINWGWGGSYDGNFLLDDLTPPDFGIGGSDGGFNSGQGAAIGVMPDGNLSPDDSPMYFSDAAVKAICVGKWDTNHDGELSYLEARAVTAIGTEFKGKSAVTSFDELRYFTNLKNIATEAFAGCSSLKSIIIPAKVSTIGTSVFSGCSALESVEVTPDNSYYDSRNGCNAIVRTADNCLVAGCKTTVIPADVVALGEAAFMQLPLVTVSIPKSVTTYGRKVFYGCDDIETVMVAAKTPAALTTDVFSCTSRATLVVPTGTLEAYGQAAVWKDFLHSIEISSATLPIQFADSNVKALCVANWDSDGDGELSFAEAAAVTDIGSVFQGNKDILSFDELQYFTGLTSIGDQAFYYCYRLTSVTLPETVTSIGMSAFQFCFYLTSINLPDNLESIEQQAFWQCERLPSLRIPAKVSSIGDYVFGYCRQLTDVSVDPANTVFDSREDCNAIIETATNTLYRAFVGTKIPSTVTTIGFLSYCYVAGLTELRIPSNVTSIANAAAFCCNDLEKVELPANLTYIGSQAFYPCENLAEVKAAMKTPVTIRENTFPSRANATLYVPTGCREAYLAADYWKEFKQIVEFCDGDVNGDACLDVADITLLVNIVAGYDAPDEIRRAADIDGDGEVTTADVELLVKKLLEVRQ
;
A
#
# COMPACT_ATOMS: atom_id res chain seq x y z
N MET A 1 -37.86 -35.77 4.28
CA MET A 1 -39.02 -35.05 3.73
C MET A 1 -38.60 -34.49 2.39
N SER A 2 -39.33 -34.79 1.31
CA SER A 2 -39.06 -34.24 -0.02
C SER A 2 -39.31 -32.74 0.00
N SER A 3 -38.25 -31.92 0.00
CA SER A 3 -38.39 -30.48 -0.20
C SER A 3 -38.81 -30.24 -1.65
N ASN A 4 -40.01 -29.71 -1.84
CA ASN A 4 -40.48 -29.19 -3.12
C ASN A 4 -39.44 -28.19 -3.66
N ARG A 5 -38.72 -28.54 -4.72
CA ARG A 5 -37.96 -27.57 -5.51
C ARG A 5 -38.98 -26.68 -6.23
N VAL A 6 -39.15 -25.45 -5.75
CA VAL A 6 -39.93 -24.43 -6.47
C VAL A 6 -39.03 -23.92 -7.58
N PHE A 7 -39.26 -24.37 -8.81
CA PHE A 7 -38.56 -23.85 -9.98
C PHE A 7 -38.98 -22.38 -10.20
N ALA A 8 -37.98 -21.50 -10.35
CA ALA A 8 -38.19 -20.14 -10.83
C ALA A 8 -38.75 -20.19 -12.27
N ASN A 9 -39.63 -19.24 -12.62
CA ASN A 9 -40.31 -19.20 -13.90
C ASN A 9 -40.00 -17.91 -14.66
N PRO A 10 -39.75 -18.00 -15.98
CA PRO A 10 -39.61 -16.83 -16.83
C PRO A 10 -40.83 -15.91 -16.73
N ILE A 11 -40.58 -14.61 -16.60
CA ILE A 11 -41.58 -13.56 -16.59
C ILE A 11 -41.77 -13.07 -18.02
N THR A 12 -43.00 -13.16 -18.53
CA THR A 12 -43.30 -12.61 -19.86
C THR A 12 -43.19 -11.09 -19.85
N ARG A 13 -42.88 -10.50 -21.01
CA ARG A 13 -42.94 -9.05 -21.24
C ARG A 13 -44.19 -8.37 -20.65
N GLN A 14 -45.37 -8.97 -20.88
CA GLN A 14 -46.63 -8.40 -20.39
C GLN A 14 -46.69 -8.38 -18.86
N ARG A 15 -46.16 -9.43 -18.23
CA ARG A 15 -46.08 -9.50 -16.77
C ARG A 15 -45.03 -8.54 -16.21
N ALA A 16 -43.88 -8.39 -16.86
CA ALA A 16 -42.88 -7.38 -16.50
C ALA A 16 -43.46 -5.96 -16.58
N LEU A 17 -44.22 -5.64 -17.63
CA LEU A 17 -44.92 -4.35 -17.75
C LEU A 17 -45.91 -4.12 -16.60
N GLN A 18 -46.69 -5.12 -16.20
CA GLN A 18 -47.60 -5.01 -15.05
C GLN A 18 -46.85 -4.74 -13.74
N ASN A 19 -45.69 -5.38 -13.53
CA ASN A 19 -44.86 -5.12 -12.37
C ASN A 19 -44.37 -3.66 -12.35
N VAL A 20 -43.95 -3.14 -13.51
CA VAL A 20 -43.54 -1.73 -13.65
C VAL A 20 -44.70 -0.76 -13.41
N GLU A 21 -45.89 -1.02 -13.96
CA GLU A 21 -47.08 -0.19 -13.73
C GLU A 21 -47.45 -0.15 -12.23
N GLY A 22 -47.36 -1.30 -11.55
CA GLY A 22 -47.56 -1.39 -10.10
C GLY A 22 -46.52 -0.60 -9.31
N PHE A 23 -45.25 -0.74 -9.67
CA PHE A 23 -44.14 0.00 -9.05
C PHE A 23 -44.30 1.52 -9.20
N LEU A 24 -44.60 1.99 -10.42
CA LEU A 24 -44.82 3.42 -10.69
C LEU A 24 -46.04 3.95 -9.93
N ALA A 25 -47.14 3.20 -9.89
CA ALA A 25 -48.33 3.58 -9.14
C ALA A 25 -48.04 3.73 -7.64
N ALA A 26 -47.21 2.85 -7.06
CA ALA A 26 -46.77 2.96 -5.67
C ALA A 26 -45.92 4.21 -5.41
N LYS A 27 -45.16 4.69 -6.41
CA LYS A 27 -44.44 5.98 -6.39
C LYS A 27 -45.29 7.18 -6.86
N GLY A 28 -46.59 7.00 -7.09
CA GLY A 28 -47.49 8.06 -7.55
C GLY A 28 -47.25 8.54 -8.99
N LYS A 29 -46.60 7.72 -9.82
CA LYS A 29 -46.30 7.99 -11.24
C LYS A 29 -47.14 7.10 -12.16
N THR A 30 -47.34 7.56 -13.40
CA THR A 30 -48.04 6.80 -14.45
C THR A 30 -47.20 6.82 -15.72
N MET A 31 -47.04 5.64 -16.35
CA MET A 31 -46.32 5.51 -17.62
C MET A 31 -47.12 6.14 -18.77
N ARG A 32 -46.52 7.07 -19.52
CA ARG A 32 -47.19 7.82 -20.60
C ARG A 32 -47.00 7.19 -21.98
N THR A 33 -45.79 6.78 -22.30
CA THR A 33 -45.44 6.18 -23.60
C THR A 33 -44.56 4.95 -23.36
N PRO A 34 -45.13 3.74 -23.23
CA PRO A 34 -44.35 2.54 -22.96
C PRO A 34 -43.48 2.20 -24.19
N SER A 35 -42.18 2.49 -24.11
CA SER A 35 -41.20 1.93 -25.04
C SER A 35 -40.42 0.83 -24.33
N LEU A 36 -40.55 -0.41 -24.81
CA LEU A 36 -39.73 -1.52 -24.34
C LEU A 36 -38.38 -1.54 -25.07
N ARG A 37 -37.31 -1.76 -24.31
CA ARG A 37 -35.99 -2.18 -24.79
C ARG A 37 -35.57 -3.47 -24.07
N HIS A 38 -34.81 -4.33 -24.76
CA HIS A 38 -34.08 -5.43 -24.13
C HIS A 38 -32.68 -4.90 -23.75
N ALA A 39 -32.13 -5.36 -22.63
CA ALA A 39 -30.73 -5.10 -22.29
C ALA A 39 -29.78 -5.71 -23.34
N PRO A 40 -28.53 -5.22 -23.42
CA PRO A 40 -27.59 -5.64 -24.44
C PRO A 40 -27.33 -7.16 -24.47
N MET A 41 -27.16 -7.70 -25.68
CA MET A 41 -26.82 -9.09 -25.95
C MET A 41 -25.30 -9.30 -25.84
N GLN A 42 -24.87 -10.37 -25.16
CA GLN A 42 -23.48 -10.83 -25.28
C GLN A 42 -23.13 -11.10 -26.75
N LYS A 43 -21.91 -10.73 -27.16
CA LYS A 43 -21.42 -10.88 -28.53
C LYS A 43 -21.31 -12.37 -28.89
N GLY A 44 -22.33 -12.93 -29.55
CA GLY A 44 -22.29 -14.29 -30.11
C GLY A 44 -23.57 -15.14 -30.02
N THR A 45 -24.61 -14.70 -29.31
CA THR A 45 -25.88 -15.46 -29.20
C THR A 45 -26.93 -14.94 -30.19
N THR A 46 -27.62 -15.82 -30.92
CA THR A 46 -28.59 -15.46 -31.98
C THR A 46 -30.04 -15.33 -31.49
N THR A 47 -30.28 -15.36 -30.18
CA THR A 47 -31.60 -15.23 -29.54
C THR A 47 -31.66 -13.99 -28.65
N ALA A 48 -32.79 -13.28 -28.63
CA ALA A 48 -33.00 -12.13 -27.75
C ALA A 48 -32.85 -12.54 -26.28
N ASP A 49 -32.15 -11.73 -25.49
CA ASP A 49 -31.97 -11.98 -24.06
C ASP A 49 -33.25 -11.59 -23.30
N GLU A 50 -33.99 -12.59 -22.81
CA GLU A 50 -35.23 -12.40 -22.05
C GLU A 50 -35.00 -12.28 -20.53
N SER A 51 -33.74 -12.13 -20.09
CA SER A 51 -33.39 -12.05 -18.66
C SER A 51 -33.82 -10.75 -17.97
N LEU A 52 -33.92 -9.62 -18.68
CA LEU A 52 -34.43 -8.37 -18.14
C LEU A 52 -35.05 -7.45 -19.22
N TYR A 53 -35.96 -6.56 -18.79
CA TYR A 53 -36.71 -5.63 -19.63
C TYR A 53 -36.55 -4.19 -19.13
N VAL A 54 -36.33 -3.24 -20.04
CA VAL A 54 -36.26 -1.81 -19.67
C VAL A 54 -37.43 -1.05 -20.29
N PHE A 55 -38.17 -0.32 -19.45
CA PHE A 55 -39.32 0.49 -19.85
C PHE A 55 -39.06 1.96 -19.56
N ASN A 56 -39.10 2.80 -20.60
CA ASN A 56 -39.14 4.25 -20.40
C ASN A 56 -40.51 4.66 -19.88
N VAL A 57 -40.53 5.54 -18.87
CA VAL A 57 -41.76 6.06 -18.27
C VAL A 57 -42.41 7.09 -19.20
N GLY A 58 -41.59 7.90 -19.85
CA GLY A 58 -41.90 8.94 -20.83
C GLY A 58 -40.61 9.58 -21.33
N ASP A 59 -40.71 10.58 -22.22
CA ASP A 59 -39.54 11.34 -22.67
C ASP A 59 -38.98 12.16 -21.50
N ASP A 60 -37.77 11.83 -21.08
CA ASP A 60 -37.03 12.40 -19.94
C ASP A 60 -37.71 12.26 -18.56
N GLU A 61 -38.75 11.43 -18.46
CA GLU A 61 -39.51 11.17 -17.21
C GLU A 61 -38.98 9.96 -16.42
N GLY A 62 -37.84 9.38 -16.83
CA GLY A 62 -37.20 8.24 -16.19
C GLY A 62 -37.43 6.90 -16.88
N PHE A 63 -36.84 5.86 -16.33
CA PHE A 63 -36.93 4.48 -16.83
C PHE A 63 -36.94 3.49 -15.67
N VAL A 64 -37.47 2.30 -15.91
CA VAL A 64 -37.53 1.19 -14.94
C VAL A 64 -36.99 -0.07 -15.58
N ILE A 65 -36.08 -0.74 -14.88
CA ILE A 65 -35.47 -2.02 -15.25
C ILE A 65 -36.19 -3.11 -14.47
N ALA A 66 -36.93 -3.95 -15.18
CA ALA A 66 -37.70 -5.06 -14.63
C ALA A 66 -37.01 -6.40 -14.92
N ALA A 67 -37.13 -7.33 -13.98
CA ALA A 67 -36.62 -8.69 -14.15
C ALA A 67 -37.43 -9.49 -15.17
N GLY A 68 -36.74 -10.34 -15.92
CA GLY A 68 -37.31 -11.32 -16.85
C GLY A 68 -37.57 -12.68 -16.21
N ASP A 69 -37.35 -12.84 -14.91
CA ASP A 69 -37.56 -14.08 -14.17
C ASP A 69 -37.93 -13.80 -12.71
N ASP A 70 -38.71 -14.68 -12.08
CA ASP A 70 -39.15 -14.52 -10.69
C ASP A 70 -38.13 -15.04 -9.65
N CYS A 71 -36.95 -15.50 -10.09
CA CYS A 71 -35.82 -15.81 -9.20
C CYS A 71 -35.22 -14.59 -8.52
N VAL A 72 -35.51 -13.36 -8.96
CA VAL A 72 -34.97 -12.10 -8.44
C VAL A 72 -36.11 -11.10 -8.15
N PRO A 73 -35.85 -9.97 -7.45
CA PRO A 73 -36.86 -8.90 -7.29
C PRO A 73 -37.42 -8.42 -8.63
N ALA A 74 -38.70 -8.06 -8.65
CA ALA A 74 -39.39 -7.69 -9.88
C ALA A 74 -38.80 -6.45 -10.57
N ILE A 75 -38.23 -5.53 -9.78
CA ILE A 75 -37.57 -4.30 -10.22
C ILE A 75 -36.11 -4.35 -9.79
N LEU A 76 -35.21 -4.25 -10.77
CA LEU A 76 -33.75 -4.32 -10.58
C LEU A 76 -33.10 -2.94 -10.46
N GLY A 77 -33.76 -1.92 -10.98
CA GLY A 77 -33.34 -0.54 -10.86
C GLY A 77 -34.29 0.41 -11.58
N TYR A 78 -34.17 1.70 -11.29
CA TYR A 78 -34.95 2.74 -11.92
C TYR A 78 -34.24 4.09 -11.84
N SER A 79 -34.60 4.97 -12.75
CA SER A 79 -34.28 6.39 -12.63
C SER A 79 -35.56 7.19 -12.66
N ASP A 80 -35.61 8.25 -11.86
CA ASP A 80 -36.71 9.21 -11.85
C ASP A 80 -36.56 10.32 -12.92
N ARG A 81 -35.47 10.29 -13.69
CA ARG A 81 -35.11 11.29 -14.71
C ARG A 81 -34.47 10.65 -15.95
N GLY A 82 -34.53 11.38 -17.07
CA GLY A 82 -33.86 10.99 -18.31
C GLY A 82 -34.57 9.86 -19.07
N THR A 83 -33.94 9.42 -20.16
CA THR A 83 -34.51 8.41 -21.07
C THR A 83 -33.49 7.30 -21.32
N PHE A 84 -33.91 6.04 -21.21
CA PHE A 84 -33.05 4.91 -21.52
C PHE A 84 -32.92 4.71 -23.04
N ASN A 85 -31.69 4.80 -23.54
CA ASN A 85 -31.34 4.42 -24.90
C ASN A 85 -30.36 3.24 -24.90
N GLY A 86 -30.82 2.07 -25.36
CA GLY A 86 -30.01 0.85 -25.43
C GLY A 86 -28.96 0.84 -26.55
N ASP A 87 -29.12 1.68 -27.57
CA ASP A 87 -28.22 1.71 -28.74
C ASP A 87 -26.92 2.50 -28.48
N SER A 88 -26.82 3.17 -27.33
CA SER A 88 -25.70 4.09 -27.01
C SER A 88 -25.40 4.09 -25.51
N LEU A 89 -25.38 2.91 -24.89
CA LEU A 89 -25.10 2.77 -23.46
C LEU A 89 -23.62 3.07 -23.14
N PRO A 90 -23.34 3.85 -22.09
CA PRO A 90 -22.00 3.93 -21.53
C PRO A 90 -21.51 2.55 -21.07
N VAL A 91 -20.20 2.32 -21.17
CA VAL A 91 -19.59 1.01 -20.91
C VAL A 91 -19.88 0.46 -19.51
N ASN A 92 -19.83 1.31 -18.49
CA ASN A 92 -20.11 0.93 -17.10
C ASN A 92 -21.59 0.54 -16.88
N VAL A 93 -22.53 1.29 -17.46
CA VAL A 93 -23.97 0.96 -17.41
C VAL A 93 -24.25 -0.33 -18.16
N LYS A 94 -23.64 -0.52 -19.34
CA LYS A 94 -23.75 -1.75 -20.13
C LYS A 94 -23.26 -2.96 -19.33
N SER A 95 -22.06 -2.89 -18.77
CA SER A 95 -21.50 -4.00 -18.00
C SER A 95 -22.32 -4.31 -16.74
N TRP A 96 -22.90 -3.30 -16.09
CA TRP A 96 -23.83 -3.49 -14.96
C TRP A 96 -25.06 -4.32 -15.38
N LEU A 97 -25.68 -3.96 -16.51
CA LEU A 97 -26.84 -4.68 -17.03
C LEU A 97 -26.50 -6.09 -17.52
N ASP A 98 -25.36 -6.28 -18.19
CA ASP A 98 -24.84 -7.61 -18.56
C ASP A 98 -24.65 -8.48 -17.31
N GLY A 99 -24.23 -7.87 -16.20
CA GLY A 99 -24.14 -8.48 -14.89
C GLY A 99 -25.45 -8.98 -14.33
N TYR A 100 -26.49 -8.15 -14.40
CA TYR A 100 -27.83 -8.55 -14.01
C TYR A 100 -28.35 -9.71 -14.85
N SER A 101 -28.18 -9.63 -16.17
CA SER A 101 -28.56 -10.70 -17.09
C SER A 101 -27.87 -12.01 -16.74
N GLU A 102 -26.57 -11.97 -16.44
CA GLU A 102 -25.80 -13.18 -16.09
C GLU A 102 -26.19 -13.73 -14.70
N GLY A 103 -26.36 -12.88 -13.68
CA GLY A 103 -26.82 -13.31 -12.36
C GLY A 103 -28.17 -14.03 -12.41
N ILE A 104 -29.12 -13.49 -13.20
CA ILE A 104 -30.41 -14.12 -13.45
C ILE A 104 -30.25 -15.48 -14.13
N ARG A 105 -29.39 -15.60 -15.15
CA ARG A 105 -29.13 -16.89 -15.82
C ARG A 105 -28.50 -17.93 -14.90
N LEU A 106 -27.59 -17.51 -14.02
CA LEU A 106 -26.96 -18.42 -13.04
C LEU A 106 -27.97 -18.91 -12.00
N LEU A 107 -28.88 -18.05 -11.54
CA LEU A 107 -29.99 -18.43 -10.67
C LEU A 107 -30.98 -19.38 -11.37
N GLN A 108 -31.30 -19.11 -12.64
CA GLN A 108 -32.12 -19.99 -13.47
C GLN A 108 -31.47 -21.38 -13.64
N ALA A 109 -30.18 -21.43 -13.96
CA ALA A 109 -29.43 -22.68 -14.15
C ALA A 109 -29.30 -23.50 -12.87
N SER A 110 -29.16 -22.84 -11.71
CA SER A 110 -29.08 -23.48 -10.40
C SER A 110 -30.45 -23.86 -9.81
N GLY A 111 -31.54 -23.31 -10.34
CA GLY A 111 -32.90 -23.48 -9.80
C GLY A 111 -33.07 -22.82 -8.43
N GLN A 112 -32.29 -21.78 -8.15
CA GLN A 112 -32.29 -21.02 -6.89
C GLN A 112 -32.96 -19.66 -7.09
N ARG A 113 -33.33 -19.02 -5.97
CA ARG A 113 -33.78 -17.62 -5.95
C ARG A 113 -32.72 -16.77 -5.27
N ALA A 114 -32.57 -15.54 -5.71
CA ALA A 114 -31.78 -14.53 -5.02
C ALA A 114 -32.21 -14.42 -3.55
N PRO A 115 -31.27 -14.35 -2.61
CA PRO A 115 -31.59 -14.12 -1.21
C PRO A 115 -32.31 -12.76 -1.08
N ARG A 116 -33.33 -12.70 -0.21
CA ARG A 116 -33.88 -11.41 0.24
C ARG A 116 -33.02 -10.90 1.38
N ARG A 117 -32.62 -9.62 1.32
CA ARG A 117 -31.91 -8.95 2.41
C ARG A 117 -32.66 -9.10 3.74
N ALA A 118 -31.93 -9.41 4.80
CA ALA A 118 -32.50 -9.65 6.12
C ALA A 118 -33.05 -8.37 6.77
N GLN A 119 -32.47 -7.21 6.45
CA GLN A 119 -32.84 -5.91 7.02
C GLN A 119 -32.77 -4.81 5.95
N LEU A 120 -33.78 -3.92 5.94
CA LEU A 120 -33.78 -2.70 5.13
C LEU A 120 -33.26 -1.54 5.96
N HIS A 121 -32.59 -0.59 5.30
CA HIS A 121 -32.07 0.61 5.95
C HIS A 121 -32.97 1.84 5.75
N ALA A 122 -32.68 2.94 6.45
CA ALA A 122 -33.41 4.20 6.26
C ALA A 122 -32.96 4.91 4.97
N ASN A 123 -33.88 5.61 4.30
CA ASN A 123 -33.58 6.36 3.08
C ASN A 123 -32.50 7.44 3.29
N ILE A 124 -31.57 7.54 2.35
CA ILE A 124 -30.52 8.56 2.25
C ILE A 124 -30.70 9.28 0.89
N PRO A 125 -31.02 10.59 0.89
CA PRO A 125 -31.13 11.36 -0.36
C PRO A 125 -29.83 11.37 -1.17
N GLU A 126 -29.96 11.58 -2.49
CA GLU A 126 -28.80 11.80 -3.38
C GLU A 126 -27.87 12.90 -2.83
N MET A 127 -26.59 12.59 -2.69
CA MET A 127 -25.61 13.48 -2.06
C MET A 127 -24.88 14.35 -3.07
N LEU A 128 -24.51 13.80 -4.23
CA LEU A 128 -23.83 14.55 -5.28
C LEU A 128 -24.87 15.35 -6.09
N THR A 129 -24.56 16.62 -6.32
CA THR A 129 -25.31 17.47 -7.25
C THR A 129 -24.64 17.60 -8.61
N CYS A 130 -23.34 17.26 -8.70
CA CYS A 130 -22.57 17.35 -9.93
C CYS A 130 -22.91 16.21 -10.90
N MET A 131 -23.06 16.55 -12.17
CA MET A 131 -23.29 15.62 -13.28
C MET A 131 -22.12 15.74 -14.26
N TRP A 132 -20.94 15.26 -13.83
CA TRP A 132 -19.71 15.40 -14.61
C TRP A 132 -19.52 14.28 -15.63
N ASN A 133 -18.65 14.51 -16.61
CA ASN A 133 -18.41 13.61 -17.75
C ASN A 133 -16.90 13.44 -17.98
N GLN A 134 -16.52 12.65 -18.98
CA GLN A 134 -15.12 12.32 -19.29
C GLN A 134 -14.57 13.01 -20.54
N GLY A 135 -15.45 13.58 -21.37
CA GLY A 135 -15.09 14.32 -22.59
C GLY A 135 -14.85 15.80 -22.33
N ASN A 136 -14.94 16.63 -23.37
CA ASN A 136 -14.80 18.08 -23.22
C ASN A 136 -15.95 18.66 -22.35
N PRO A 137 -15.69 19.62 -21.42
CA PRO A 137 -14.41 20.27 -21.12
C PRO A 137 -13.52 19.55 -20.09
N TYR A 138 -13.98 18.45 -19.51
CA TYR A 138 -13.32 17.74 -18.42
C TYR A 138 -11.92 17.21 -18.80
N ASN A 139 -11.72 16.83 -20.06
CA ASN A 139 -10.45 16.28 -20.54
C ASN A 139 -9.50 17.29 -21.18
N MET A 140 -9.76 18.60 -21.11
CA MET A 140 -9.01 19.61 -21.88
C MET A 140 -7.49 19.61 -21.66
N TYR A 141 -7.03 19.09 -20.51
CA TYR A 141 -5.61 19.01 -20.18
C TYR A 141 -5.06 17.58 -20.18
N CYS A 142 -5.85 16.60 -20.57
CA CYS A 142 -5.35 15.25 -20.81
C CYS A 142 -4.40 15.24 -22.03
N PRO A 143 -3.51 14.25 -22.12
CA PRO A 143 -2.66 14.04 -23.30
C PRO A 143 -3.44 14.06 -24.60
N THR A 144 -2.83 14.59 -25.67
CA THR A 144 -3.44 14.72 -26.99
C THR A 144 -2.58 14.00 -28.02
N PHE A 145 -3.22 13.21 -28.87
CA PHE A 145 -2.54 12.52 -29.97
C PHE A 145 -2.07 13.54 -31.02
N PHE A 146 -0.75 13.55 -31.31
CA PHE A 146 -0.15 14.53 -32.22
C PHE A 146 -0.64 14.42 -33.66
N ASP A 147 -1.07 13.24 -34.09
CA ASP A 147 -1.49 12.95 -35.46
C ASP A 147 -2.95 13.31 -35.74
N THR A 148 -3.85 12.99 -34.81
CA THR A 148 -5.29 13.23 -34.96
C THR A 148 -5.75 14.51 -34.27
N GLY A 149 -4.97 15.05 -33.32
CA GLY A 149 -5.40 16.14 -32.43
C GLY A 149 -6.49 15.72 -31.44
N GLU A 150 -6.79 14.41 -31.33
CA GLU A 150 -7.78 13.89 -30.39
C GLU A 150 -7.22 13.89 -28.97
N THR A 151 -7.93 14.50 -28.04
CA THR A 151 -7.58 14.51 -26.62
C THR A 151 -8.11 13.26 -25.93
N CYS A 152 -7.25 12.56 -25.17
CA CYS A 152 -7.64 11.39 -24.38
C CYS A 152 -8.81 11.72 -23.45
N VAL A 153 -9.65 10.74 -23.11
CA VAL A 153 -10.70 10.92 -22.10
C VAL A 153 -10.09 10.95 -20.69
N THR A 154 -10.78 11.53 -19.71
CA THR A 154 -10.29 11.57 -18.32
C THR A 154 -10.16 10.19 -17.68
N GLY A 155 -11.06 9.27 -18.03
CA GLY A 155 -11.18 7.96 -17.39
C GLY A 155 -12.20 7.97 -16.24
N CYS A 156 -12.91 6.84 -16.07
CA CYS A 156 -14.00 6.72 -15.10
C CYS A 156 -13.53 6.83 -13.64
N VAL A 157 -12.34 6.31 -13.32
CA VAL A 157 -11.72 6.37 -11.98
C VAL A 157 -11.43 7.82 -11.58
N ALA A 158 -10.77 8.59 -12.45
CA ALA A 158 -10.49 10.00 -12.20
C ALA A 158 -11.77 10.82 -12.06
N THR A 159 -12.79 10.51 -12.86
CA THR A 159 -14.08 11.20 -12.82
C THR A 159 -14.83 10.93 -11.52
N ALA A 160 -14.94 9.67 -11.10
CA ALA A 160 -15.59 9.30 -9.83
C ALA A 160 -14.85 9.92 -8.63
N MET A 161 -13.51 9.86 -8.62
CA MET A 161 -12.67 10.50 -7.61
C MET A 161 -12.89 12.02 -7.55
N ALA A 162 -12.87 12.71 -8.69
CA ALA A 162 -13.07 14.15 -8.76
C ALA A 162 -14.46 14.59 -8.26
N GLN A 163 -15.52 13.82 -8.56
CA GLN A 163 -16.87 14.11 -8.08
C GLN A 163 -16.97 14.02 -6.56
N ILE A 164 -16.35 13.01 -5.94
CA ILE A 164 -16.26 12.88 -4.48
C ILE A 164 -15.46 14.03 -3.88
N MET A 165 -14.36 14.43 -4.52
CA MET A 165 -13.58 15.56 -4.05
C MET A 165 -14.35 16.88 -4.10
N TYR A 166 -15.13 17.09 -5.16
CA TYR A 166 -16.01 18.24 -5.29
C TYR A 166 -17.16 18.22 -4.28
N TYR A 167 -17.73 17.06 -3.97
CA TYR A 167 -18.71 16.94 -2.88
C TYR A 167 -18.14 17.46 -1.55
N HIS A 168 -16.89 17.09 -1.24
CA HIS A 168 -16.19 17.53 -0.02
C HIS A 168 -15.51 18.90 -0.12
N ARG A 169 -15.67 19.66 -1.21
CA ARG A 169 -14.93 20.91 -1.51
C ARG A 169 -14.89 21.97 -0.41
N ALA A 170 -15.88 22.02 0.47
CA ALA A 170 -15.88 22.95 1.60
C ALA A 170 -14.76 22.64 2.62
N ARG A 171 -14.33 21.38 2.69
CA ARG A 171 -13.32 20.84 3.61
C ARG A 171 -12.03 20.44 2.90
N SER A 172 -12.06 20.29 1.58
CA SER A 172 -10.90 19.90 0.79
C SER A 172 -9.86 21.01 0.69
N VAL A 173 -8.60 20.60 0.60
CA VAL A 173 -7.45 21.47 0.34
C VAL A 173 -7.62 22.31 -0.93
N ARG A 174 -6.99 23.47 -0.99
CA ARG A 174 -7.06 24.39 -2.14
C ARG A 174 -5.95 24.17 -3.18
N SER A 175 -5.07 23.20 -2.97
CA SER A 175 -3.96 22.88 -3.86
C SER A 175 -3.46 21.45 -3.65
N VAL A 176 -2.72 20.90 -4.61
CA VAL A 176 -1.99 19.64 -4.47
C VAL A 176 -0.96 19.75 -3.33
N GLN A 177 -0.87 18.73 -2.46
CA GLN A 177 -0.12 18.76 -1.20
C GLN A 177 1.32 18.21 -1.31
N ALA A 178 1.60 17.37 -2.31
CA ALA A 178 2.92 16.81 -2.60
C ALA A 178 3.10 16.63 -4.12
N ASP A 179 4.35 16.53 -4.59
CA ASP A 179 4.62 16.30 -6.01
C ASP A 179 4.04 14.95 -6.44
N ILE A 180 3.20 14.97 -7.48
CA ILE A 180 2.72 13.76 -8.14
C ILE A 180 3.76 13.41 -9.20
N PRO A 181 4.42 12.23 -9.13
CA PRO A 181 5.53 11.89 -10.01
C PRO A 181 5.09 11.74 -11.48
N ALA A 182 6.01 12.02 -12.39
CA ALA A 182 5.86 11.65 -13.80
C ALA A 182 5.93 10.13 -13.96
N TYR A 183 5.29 9.59 -14.99
CA TYR A 183 5.35 8.16 -15.30
C TYR A 183 5.20 7.92 -16.81
N ILE A 184 5.36 6.66 -17.21
CA ILE A 184 5.16 6.20 -18.58
C ILE A 184 3.94 5.28 -18.58
N CYS A 185 2.99 5.49 -19.48
CA CYS A 185 1.81 4.64 -19.64
C CYS A 185 2.22 3.21 -20.04
N ASP A 186 1.53 2.22 -19.48
CA ASP A 186 1.79 0.81 -19.77
C ASP A 186 1.44 0.46 -21.23
N THR A 187 0.33 0.99 -21.75
CA THR A 187 -0.10 0.74 -23.13
C THR A 187 0.66 1.58 -24.14
N GLU A 188 1.30 0.91 -25.10
CA GLU A 188 1.92 1.58 -26.24
C GLU A 188 0.87 2.20 -27.16
N TRP A 189 1.12 3.44 -27.57
CA TRP A 189 0.37 4.07 -28.64
C TRP A 189 0.86 3.51 -29.98
N GLU A 190 -0.05 2.94 -30.76
CA GLU A 190 0.27 2.32 -32.05
C GLU A 190 1.05 3.29 -32.95
N GLY A 191 2.33 2.99 -33.18
CA GLY A 191 3.24 3.80 -34.01
C GLY A 191 4.00 4.93 -33.28
N TYR A 192 3.82 5.13 -31.97
CA TYR A 192 4.42 6.24 -31.20
C TYR A 192 5.15 5.81 -29.91
N GLY A 193 5.07 4.53 -29.53
CA GLY A 193 5.68 4.00 -28.30
C GLY A 193 4.86 4.32 -27.05
N GLN A 194 5.45 4.14 -25.87
CA GLN A 194 4.77 4.42 -24.61
C GLN A 194 4.69 5.93 -24.33
N LEU A 195 3.52 6.39 -23.86
CA LEU A 195 3.28 7.80 -23.56
C LEU A 195 3.95 8.20 -22.23
N SER A 196 4.80 9.22 -22.24
CA SER A 196 5.25 9.87 -21.01
C SER A 196 4.22 10.89 -20.53
N VAL A 197 3.78 10.75 -19.28
CA VAL A 197 2.86 11.65 -18.59
C VAL A 197 3.66 12.50 -17.60
N SER A 198 3.55 13.82 -17.74
CA SER A 198 4.23 14.76 -16.83
C SER A 198 3.63 14.71 -15.43
N GLY A 199 4.50 14.84 -14.42
CA GLY A 199 4.07 14.96 -13.03
C GLY A 199 3.32 16.26 -12.75
N VAL A 200 2.65 16.33 -11.60
CA VAL A 200 1.94 17.52 -11.12
C VAL A 200 2.70 18.09 -9.91
N PRO A 201 3.23 19.33 -10.00
CA PRO A 201 3.96 19.93 -8.89
C PRO A 201 3.09 20.15 -7.66
N LYS A 202 3.72 20.06 -6.49
CA LYS A 202 3.16 20.53 -5.22
C LYS A 202 2.70 21.98 -5.35
N ASN A 203 1.61 22.31 -4.66
CA ASN A 203 0.93 23.61 -4.68
C ASN A 203 0.19 23.95 -5.98
N SER A 204 0.05 23.02 -6.93
CA SER A 204 -0.85 23.21 -8.08
C SER A 204 -2.28 23.50 -7.60
N PRO A 205 -2.94 24.58 -8.05
CA PRO A 205 -4.18 25.08 -7.45
C PRO A 205 -5.40 24.22 -7.78
N ILE A 206 -6.33 24.10 -6.83
CA ILE A 206 -7.64 23.46 -7.00
C ILE A 206 -8.75 24.50 -6.76
N ASP A 207 -9.28 25.03 -7.85
CA ASP A 207 -10.18 26.20 -7.85
C ASP A 207 -11.66 25.82 -7.65
N TRP A 208 -12.01 25.37 -6.46
CA TRP A 208 -13.36 24.89 -6.14
C TRP A 208 -14.49 25.89 -6.42
N ASN A 209 -14.22 27.19 -6.24
CA ASN A 209 -15.22 28.25 -6.42
C ASN A 209 -15.60 28.49 -7.89
N ASP A 210 -14.73 28.10 -8.82
CA ASP A 210 -14.98 28.23 -10.25
C ASP A 210 -15.70 26.99 -10.81
N MET A 211 -15.64 25.86 -10.11
CA MET A 211 -16.30 24.62 -10.55
C MET A 211 -17.81 24.67 -10.36
N THR A 212 -18.55 24.10 -11.32
CA THR A 212 -20.02 24.02 -11.30
C THR A 212 -20.52 22.59 -11.43
N ASP A 213 -21.78 22.38 -11.03
CA ASP A 213 -22.41 21.05 -11.05
C ASP A 213 -22.61 20.48 -12.47
N THR A 214 -22.77 21.35 -13.47
CA THR A 214 -22.91 20.97 -14.88
C THR A 214 -22.11 21.91 -15.79
N TYR A 215 -21.71 21.42 -16.96
CA TYR A 215 -20.97 22.19 -17.97
C TYR A 215 -21.70 22.20 -19.30
N ASN A 216 -21.88 23.39 -19.88
CA ASN A 216 -22.53 23.58 -21.18
C ASN A 216 -21.89 24.74 -21.95
N SER A 217 -22.48 25.13 -23.08
CA SER A 217 -21.96 26.21 -23.94
C SER A 217 -21.87 27.58 -23.26
N ARG A 218 -22.54 27.80 -22.12
CA ARG A 218 -22.51 29.04 -21.35
C ARG A 218 -21.51 29.01 -20.19
N SER A 219 -20.87 27.88 -19.90
CA SER A 219 -19.86 27.78 -18.84
C SER A 219 -18.65 28.65 -19.17
N THR A 220 -18.14 29.38 -18.17
CA THR A 220 -16.98 30.26 -18.32
C THR A 220 -15.71 29.46 -18.57
N ASP A 221 -14.70 30.07 -19.20
CA ASP A 221 -13.43 29.39 -19.42
C ASP A 221 -12.69 29.12 -18.11
N ALA A 222 -12.89 29.94 -17.09
CA ALA A 222 -12.36 29.69 -15.74
C ALA A 222 -12.94 28.39 -15.16
N ALA A 223 -14.26 28.23 -15.19
CA ALA A 223 -14.93 27.02 -14.73
C ALA A 223 -14.45 25.76 -15.48
N LYS A 224 -14.34 25.85 -16.82
CA LYS A 224 -13.85 24.75 -17.66
C LYS A 224 -12.41 24.35 -17.31
N ARG A 225 -11.52 25.33 -17.10
CA ARG A 225 -10.13 25.05 -16.70
C ARG A 225 -10.04 24.46 -15.30
N ALA A 226 -10.84 24.96 -14.36
CA ALA A 226 -10.85 24.46 -12.99
C ALA A 226 -11.18 22.96 -12.94
N VAL A 227 -12.28 22.53 -13.58
CA VAL A 227 -12.63 21.10 -13.61
C VAL A 227 -11.64 20.26 -14.41
N ALA A 228 -11.09 20.80 -15.51
CA ALA A 228 -10.10 20.08 -16.31
C ALA A 228 -8.78 19.85 -15.54
N ASN A 229 -8.35 20.83 -14.74
CA ASN A 229 -7.19 20.68 -13.86
C ASN A 229 -7.42 19.59 -12.82
N LEU A 230 -8.57 19.63 -12.12
CA LEU A 230 -8.90 18.60 -11.13
C LEU A 230 -8.93 17.20 -11.76
N MET A 231 -9.55 17.05 -12.93
CA MET A 231 -9.61 15.79 -13.66
C MET A 231 -8.23 15.26 -14.06
N LEU A 232 -7.34 16.13 -14.55
CA LEU A 232 -5.96 15.78 -14.85
C LEU A 232 -5.23 15.32 -13.57
N TYR A 233 -5.33 16.08 -12.48
CA TYR A 233 -4.63 15.77 -11.24
C TYR A 233 -5.08 14.42 -10.68
N CYS A 234 -6.40 14.16 -10.65
CA CYS A 234 -6.92 12.85 -10.27
C CYS A 234 -6.37 11.74 -11.17
N GLY A 235 -6.35 11.93 -12.49
CA GLY A 235 -5.81 10.93 -13.43
C GLY A 235 -4.33 10.63 -13.22
N VAL A 236 -3.47 11.66 -13.20
CA VAL A 236 -2.02 11.49 -12.99
C VAL A 236 -1.74 10.84 -11.64
N SER A 237 -2.50 11.20 -10.59
CA SER A 237 -2.29 10.68 -9.23
C SER A 237 -2.50 9.18 -9.06
N VAL A 238 -3.28 8.55 -9.95
CA VAL A 238 -3.57 7.11 -9.92
C VAL A 238 -2.83 6.35 -11.02
N GLY A 239 -1.88 6.99 -11.72
CA GLY A 239 -1.13 6.38 -12.81
C GLY A 239 -2.01 6.03 -14.01
N MET A 240 -2.92 6.93 -14.41
CA MET A 240 -3.85 6.70 -15.52
C MET A 240 -3.14 6.33 -16.82
N ASP A 241 -3.52 5.20 -17.40
CA ASP A 241 -3.16 4.82 -18.76
C ASP A 241 -4.10 5.54 -19.74
N TYR A 242 -3.62 6.65 -20.32
CA TYR A 242 -4.42 7.54 -21.15
C TYR A 242 -4.65 6.99 -22.57
N GLY A 243 -5.92 6.89 -22.97
CA GLY A 243 -6.32 6.34 -24.27
C GLY A 243 -7.47 7.11 -24.94
N ARG A 244 -7.74 6.73 -26.20
CA ARG A 244 -8.86 7.28 -26.99
C ARG A 244 -10.17 6.64 -26.55
N SER A 245 -11.27 7.39 -26.61
CA SER A 245 -12.60 6.79 -26.39
C SER A 245 -12.90 5.68 -27.40
N SER A 246 -12.32 5.74 -28.59
CA SER A 246 -12.52 4.77 -29.68
C SER A 246 -11.71 3.47 -29.53
N THR A 247 -10.69 3.44 -28.67
CA THR A 247 -9.76 2.31 -28.50
C THR A 247 -9.82 1.66 -27.10
N GLY A 248 -10.84 1.99 -26.30
CA GLY A 248 -11.04 1.41 -24.95
C GLY A 248 -11.07 2.42 -23.80
N GLY A 249 -10.79 3.71 -24.07
CA GLY A 249 -10.79 4.78 -23.06
C GLY A 249 -9.49 4.86 -22.26
N SER A 250 -9.51 5.63 -21.17
CA SER A 250 -8.40 5.74 -20.22
C SER A 250 -8.65 4.86 -18.99
N GLY A 251 -7.64 4.11 -18.55
CA GLY A 251 -7.76 3.09 -17.51
C GLY A 251 -6.82 3.32 -16.31
N ALA A 252 -7.32 3.07 -15.11
CA ALA A 252 -6.52 3.06 -13.88
C ALA A 252 -7.06 2.02 -12.90
N ILE A 253 -6.24 1.61 -11.94
CA ILE A 253 -6.66 0.69 -10.87
C ILE A 253 -7.30 1.49 -9.74
N SER A 254 -8.59 1.28 -9.49
CA SER A 254 -9.37 1.97 -8.44
C SER A 254 -8.77 1.83 -7.03
N ALA A 255 -8.00 0.77 -6.76
CA ALA A 255 -7.31 0.58 -5.48
C ALA A 255 -6.30 1.68 -5.15
N TYR A 256 -5.81 2.42 -6.16
CA TYR A 256 -4.90 3.55 -5.96
C TYR A 256 -5.60 4.85 -5.58
N VAL A 257 -6.92 4.96 -5.72
CA VAL A 257 -7.69 6.19 -5.41
C VAL A 257 -7.44 6.65 -3.97
N VAL A 258 -7.52 5.72 -3.01
CA VAL A 258 -7.33 6.06 -1.60
C VAL A 258 -5.90 6.53 -1.32
N SER A 259 -4.90 5.82 -1.86
CA SER A 259 -3.50 6.22 -1.70
C SER A 259 -3.22 7.58 -2.34
N ALA A 260 -3.80 7.84 -3.52
CA ALA A 260 -3.66 9.12 -4.20
C ALA A 260 -4.29 10.28 -3.41
N LEU A 261 -5.51 10.08 -2.90
CA LEU A 261 -6.21 11.03 -2.04
C LEU A 261 -5.36 11.40 -0.81
N LYS A 262 -4.80 10.40 -0.13
CA LYS A 262 -3.91 10.59 1.02
C LYS A 262 -2.63 11.34 0.66
N ASN A 263 -1.91 10.82 -0.34
CA ASN A 263 -0.56 11.28 -0.65
C ASN A 263 -0.53 12.70 -1.23
N TYR A 264 -1.56 13.06 -2.01
CA TYR A 264 -1.50 14.25 -2.85
C TYR A 264 -2.61 15.28 -2.60
N PHE A 265 -3.72 14.90 -1.97
CA PHE A 265 -4.91 15.76 -1.87
C PHE A 265 -5.35 16.05 -0.43
N GLY A 266 -4.57 15.64 0.58
CA GLY A 266 -4.87 15.94 1.99
C GLY A 266 -6.16 15.27 2.46
N TYR A 267 -6.28 13.97 2.19
CA TYR A 267 -7.37 13.12 2.69
C TYR A 267 -6.88 12.18 3.80
N ASP A 268 -7.84 11.79 4.63
CA ASP A 268 -7.64 11.05 5.86
C ASP A 268 -6.85 9.73 5.71
N ALA A 269 -5.89 9.54 6.61
CA ALA A 269 -5.02 8.37 6.66
C ALA A 269 -5.76 7.04 6.92
N GLY A 270 -6.98 7.06 7.45
CA GLY A 270 -7.81 5.88 7.74
C GLY A 270 -8.64 5.39 6.55
N GLY A 271 -8.72 6.14 5.44
CA GLY A 271 -9.40 5.66 4.24
C GLY A 271 -8.77 4.37 3.71
N ARG A 272 -9.54 3.42 3.17
CA ARG A 272 -9.00 2.18 2.58
C ARG A 272 -9.83 1.70 1.40
N TYR A 273 -9.18 1.02 0.47
CA TYR A 273 -9.87 0.34 -0.61
C TYR A 273 -10.11 -1.12 -0.21
N VAL A 274 -11.35 -1.58 -0.33
CA VAL A 274 -11.75 -2.94 0.05
C VAL A 274 -12.38 -3.67 -1.12
N TRP A 275 -12.26 -4.99 -1.12
CA TRP A 275 -12.81 -5.84 -2.17
C TRP A 275 -14.11 -6.51 -1.70
N ARG A 276 -15.11 -6.54 -2.58
CA ARG A 276 -16.41 -7.15 -2.33
C ARG A 276 -16.32 -8.61 -1.89
N SER A 277 -15.38 -9.35 -2.49
CA SER A 277 -15.13 -10.77 -2.23
C SER A 277 -14.70 -11.08 -0.79
N SER A 278 -14.29 -10.06 -0.02
CA SER A 278 -13.88 -10.22 1.38
C SER A 278 -15.04 -10.13 2.38
N TYR A 279 -16.28 -9.91 1.92
CA TYR A 279 -17.46 -9.67 2.75
C TYR A 279 -18.62 -10.57 2.35
N SER A 280 -19.46 -10.96 3.32
CA SER A 280 -20.79 -11.48 3.02
C SER A 280 -21.69 -10.38 2.45
N ASP A 281 -22.81 -10.75 1.84
CA ASP A 281 -23.76 -9.80 1.25
C ASP A 281 -24.26 -8.78 2.28
N ASP A 282 -24.67 -9.25 3.47
CA ASP A 282 -25.14 -8.38 4.56
C ASP A 282 -24.02 -7.46 5.09
N ALA A 283 -22.78 -7.97 5.24
CA ALA A 283 -21.67 -7.19 5.74
C ALA A 283 -21.20 -6.13 4.73
N TRP A 284 -21.23 -6.46 3.43
CA TRP A 284 -20.95 -5.48 2.38
C TRP A 284 -22.03 -4.40 2.32
N ASP A 285 -23.29 -4.80 2.41
CA ASP A 285 -24.41 -3.86 2.44
C ASP A 285 -24.32 -2.88 3.62
N GLU A 286 -24.10 -3.40 4.82
CA GLU A 286 -23.93 -2.58 6.03
C GLU A 286 -22.72 -1.63 5.89
N LEU A 287 -21.62 -2.09 5.30
CA LEU A 287 -20.43 -1.27 5.06
C LEU A 287 -20.72 -0.08 4.13
N ILE A 288 -21.33 -0.32 2.96
CA ILE A 288 -21.63 0.73 2.00
C ILE A 288 -22.70 1.68 2.54
N TYR A 289 -23.75 1.15 3.16
CA TYR A 289 -24.79 1.96 3.78
C TYR A 289 -24.21 2.89 4.86
N ASN A 290 -23.33 2.38 5.72
CA ASN A 290 -22.74 3.16 6.80
C ASN A 290 -21.88 4.31 6.26
N GLU A 291 -21.16 4.16 5.16
CA GLU A 291 -20.45 5.29 4.53
C GLU A 291 -21.41 6.41 4.13
N LEU A 292 -22.49 6.06 3.42
CA LEU A 292 -23.51 7.01 2.98
C LEU A 292 -24.21 7.68 4.16
N ALA A 293 -24.57 6.90 5.18
CA ALA A 293 -25.23 7.41 6.39
C ALA A 293 -24.33 8.41 7.15
N ASN A 294 -23.01 8.28 7.01
CA ASN A 294 -22.02 9.18 7.57
C ASN A 294 -21.62 10.34 6.62
N GLY A 295 -22.36 10.54 5.53
CA GLY A 295 -22.08 11.64 4.61
C GLY A 295 -20.82 11.46 3.78
N ARG A 296 -20.42 10.20 3.50
CA ARG A 296 -19.28 9.86 2.64
C ARG A 296 -19.75 9.15 1.37
N PRO A 297 -19.83 9.83 0.22
CA PRO A 297 -20.09 9.17 -1.06
C PRO A 297 -18.96 8.18 -1.38
N VAL A 298 -19.33 7.01 -1.89
CA VAL A 298 -18.42 5.88 -2.06
C VAL A 298 -17.93 5.81 -3.50
N HIS A 299 -16.61 5.84 -3.70
CA HIS A 299 -16.02 5.46 -4.98
C HIS A 299 -16.18 3.94 -5.12
N TYR A 300 -17.00 3.49 -6.05
CA TYR A 300 -17.26 2.08 -6.30
C TYR A 300 -16.69 1.67 -7.65
N SER A 301 -16.20 0.44 -7.76
CA SER A 301 -15.72 -0.08 -9.03
C SER A 301 -15.92 -1.58 -9.18
N GLY A 302 -15.85 -2.08 -10.41
CA GLY A 302 -15.96 -3.49 -10.78
C GLY A 302 -15.29 -3.79 -12.11
N ARG A 303 -15.28 -5.07 -12.52
CA ARG A 303 -14.64 -5.50 -13.77
C ARG A 303 -15.63 -6.26 -14.65
N GLY A 304 -15.80 -5.78 -15.88
CA GLY A 304 -16.57 -6.45 -16.94
C GLY A 304 -15.68 -7.10 -18.00
N THR A 305 -16.30 -7.66 -19.04
CA THR A 305 -15.61 -8.24 -20.21
C THR A 305 -14.89 -7.20 -21.08
N GLU A 306 -15.23 -5.91 -20.92
CA GLU A 306 -14.66 -4.79 -21.66
C GLU A 306 -13.65 -3.96 -20.84
N GLY A 307 -13.35 -4.33 -19.59
CA GLY A 307 -12.35 -3.66 -18.73
C GLY A 307 -12.85 -3.36 -17.30
N GLY A 308 -12.09 -2.54 -16.56
CA GLY A 308 -12.48 -2.03 -15.25
C GLY A 308 -13.39 -0.80 -15.36
N HIS A 309 -14.33 -0.63 -14.43
CA HIS A 309 -15.33 0.46 -14.43
C HIS A 309 -15.48 1.05 -13.03
N ALA A 310 -15.56 2.38 -12.93
CA ALA A 310 -15.79 3.09 -11.68
C ALA A 310 -16.96 4.07 -11.78
N PHE A 311 -17.62 4.32 -10.64
CA PHE A 311 -18.74 5.24 -10.46
C PHE A 311 -18.86 5.64 -8.98
N VAL A 312 -19.77 6.55 -8.65
CA VAL A 312 -20.01 6.97 -7.27
C VAL A 312 -21.35 6.43 -6.79
N CYS A 313 -21.35 5.79 -5.63
CA CYS A 313 -22.56 5.49 -4.88
C CYS A 313 -22.78 6.59 -3.85
N ASP A 314 -23.96 7.22 -3.86
CA ASP A 314 -24.19 8.46 -3.13
C ASP A 314 -25.64 8.64 -2.61
N GLY A 315 -26.36 7.54 -2.40
CA GLY A 315 -27.70 7.57 -1.81
C GLY A 315 -28.30 6.17 -1.65
N TYR A 316 -29.44 6.09 -0.96
CA TYR A 316 -30.16 4.85 -0.70
C TYR A 316 -31.68 5.10 -0.66
N ASP A 317 -32.46 4.39 -1.46
CA ASP A 317 -33.93 4.48 -1.50
C ASP A 317 -34.57 3.11 -1.26
N VAL A 318 -35.63 3.06 -0.46
CA VAL A 318 -36.46 1.87 -0.25
C VAL A 318 -37.75 2.00 -1.04
N ALA A 319 -37.95 1.11 -2.01
CA ALA A 319 -39.14 1.05 -2.85
C ALA A 319 -39.60 -0.41 -3.04
N ASP A 320 -40.91 -0.66 -3.06
CA ASP A 320 -41.50 -2.00 -3.19
C ASP A 320 -40.95 -3.05 -2.18
N GLY A 321 -40.53 -2.58 -0.99
CA GLY A 321 -39.92 -3.44 0.04
C GLY A 321 -38.50 -3.91 -0.29
N VAL A 322 -37.82 -3.21 -1.19
CA VAL A 322 -36.44 -3.49 -1.66
C VAL A 322 -35.60 -2.22 -1.51
N GLY A 323 -34.34 -2.38 -1.11
CA GLY A 323 -33.37 -1.29 -0.98
C GLY A 323 -32.53 -1.11 -2.24
N TYR A 324 -32.41 0.11 -2.71
CA TYR A 324 -31.67 0.48 -3.91
C TYR A 324 -30.62 1.52 -3.58
N TYR A 325 -29.43 1.39 -4.15
CA TYR A 325 -28.36 2.37 -4.03
C TYR A 325 -28.43 3.36 -5.20
N HIS A 326 -28.33 4.64 -4.90
CA HIS A 326 -28.21 5.67 -5.94
C HIS A 326 -26.78 5.66 -6.49
N ILE A 327 -26.68 5.63 -7.83
CA ILE A 327 -25.43 5.57 -8.58
C ILE A 327 -25.34 6.77 -9.52
N ASN A 328 -24.24 7.51 -9.40
CA ASN A 328 -23.78 8.48 -10.38
C ASN A 328 -22.69 7.85 -11.25
N TRP A 329 -22.97 7.69 -12.54
CA TRP A 329 -22.10 6.94 -13.46
C TRP A 329 -20.93 7.76 -14.02
N GLY A 330 -20.87 9.08 -13.78
CA GLY A 330 -19.85 9.94 -14.38
C GLY A 330 -20.02 10.17 -15.88
N TRP A 331 -21.26 10.14 -16.39
CA TRP A 331 -21.62 10.34 -17.80
C TRP A 331 -22.59 11.50 -18.02
N GLY A 332 -22.39 12.59 -17.28
CA GLY A 332 -23.18 13.81 -17.43
C GLY A 332 -24.61 13.68 -16.92
N GLY A 333 -24.86 12.84 -15.93
CA GLY A 333 -26.19 12.58 -15.37
C GLY A 333 -27.02 11.55 -16.16
N SER A 334 -26.51 11.09 -17.31
CA SER A 334 -27.15 10.05 -18.10
C SER A 334 -27.17 8.73 -17.32
N TYR A 335 -28.35 8.11 -17.24
CA TYR A 335 -28.59 6.81 -16.59
C TYR A 335 -28.39 6.79 -15.06
N ASP A 336 -28.07 7.91 -14.42
CA ASP A 336 -28.01 8.00 -12.95
C ASP A 336 -29.37 7.60 -12.35
N GLY A 337 -29.34 6.86 -11.25
CA GLY A 337 -30.54 6.28 -10.68
C GLY A 337 -30.27 5.28 -9.58
N ASN A 338 -31.31 4.56 -9.19
CA ASN A 338 -31.34 3.64 -8.06
C ASN A 338 -31.24 2.19 -8.55
N PHE A 339 -30.23 1.44 -8.11
CA PHE A 339 -29.91 0.09 -8.59
C PHE A 339 -29.67 -0.88 -7.42
N LEU A 340 -29.91 -2.17 -7.64
CA LEU A 340 -29.52 -3.23 -6.70
C LEU A 340 -28.02 -3.47 -6.76
N LEU A 341 -27.29 -3.29 -5.67
CA LEU A 341 -25.83 -3.34 -5.71
C LEU A 341 -25.26 -4.75 -6.00
N ASP A 342 -25.82 -5.82 -5.41
CA ASP A 342 -25.30 -7.20 -5.60
C ASP A 342 -26.33 -8.32 -5.35
N ASP A 343 -27.63 -8.02 -5.38
CA ASP A 343 -28.70 -8.94 -4.89
C ASP A 343 -29.04 -10.11 -5.84
N LEU A 344 -28.19 -10.47 -6.80
CA LEU A 344 -28.52 -11.44 -7.87
C LEU A 344 -27.65 -12.71 -7.86
N THR A 345 -26.89 -12.97 -6.80
CA THR A 345 -26.04 -14.17 -6.64
C THR A 345 -26.76 -15.36 -6.00
N PRO A 346 -26.49 -16.60 -6.44
CA PRO A 346 -27.02 -17.79 -5.78
C PRO A 346 -26.37 -18.03 -4.40
N PRO A 347 -27.15 -18.45 -3.38
CA PRO A 347 -26.67 -18.59 -1.99
C PRO A 347 -25.65 -19.71 -1.73
N ASP A 348 -25.52 -20.71 -2.61
CA ASP A 348 -24.61 -21.87 -2.39
C ASP A 348 -23.19 -21.66 -2.96
N PHE A 349 -22.88 -20.49 -3.52
CA PHE A 349 -21.49 -20.13 -3.84
C PHE A 349 -20.84 -19.48 -2.62
N GLY A 350 -20.43 -20.33 -1.67
CA GLY A 350 -19.59 -19.92 -0.55
C GLY A 350 -18.36 -19.13 -1.00
N ILE A 351 -17.93 -18.18 -0.15
CA ILE A 351 -16.68 -17.40 -0.17
C ILE A 351 -15.75 -17.75 -1.36
N GLY A 352 -16.00 -17.17 -2.53
CA GLY A 352 -15.29 -17.52 -3.78
C GLY A 352 -16.17 -17.85 -5.01
N GLY A 353 -17.31 -17.16 -5.19
CA GLY A 353 -18.26 -17.43 -6.28
C GLY A 353 -17.85 -16.92 -7.67
N SER A 354 -17.24 -17.81 -8.47
CA SER A 354 -17.18 -17.87 -9.95
C SER A 354 -16.57 -16.71 -10.76
N ASP A 355 -15.52 -17.05 -11.51
CA ASP A 355 -14.74 -16.25 -12.47
C ASP A 355 -15.47 -15.81 -13.77
N GLY A 356 -16.78 -15.52 -13.71
CA GLY A 356 -17.57 -15.26 -14.93
C GLY A 356 -18.70 -14.23 -14.88
N GLY A 357 -19.05 -13.68 -13.71
CA GLY A 357 -20.12 -12.69 -13.57
C GLY A 357 -19.63 -11.29 -13.15
N PHE A 358 -20.50 -10.28 -13.24
CA PHE A 358 -20.26 -8.87 -12.88
C PHE A 358 -19.77 -8.63 -11.43
N ASN A 359 -19.81 -9.66 -10.60
CA ASN A 359 -19.29 -9.62 -9.22
C ASN A 359 -17.77 -9.90 -9.17
N SER A 360 -17.15 -10.20 -10.31
CA SER A 360 -15.69 -10.32 -10.42
C SER A 360 -15.02 -8.95 -10.28
N GLY A 361 -14.11 -8.84 -9.31
CA GLY A 361 -13.26 -7.64 -9.14
C GLY A 361 -14.00 -6.39 -8.65
N GLN A 362 -15.15 -6.51 -7.98
CA GLN A 362 -15.80 -5.36 -7.35
C GLN A 362 -15.05 -4.88 -6.09
N GLY A 363 -14.98 -3.56 -5.90
CA GLY A 363 -14.42 -2.97 -4.69
C GLY A 363 -14.86 -1.51 -4.50
N ALA A 364 -14.59 -1.00 -3.31
CA ALA A 364 -15.04 0.32 -2.88
C ALA A 364 -13.98 1.04 -2.05
N ALA A 365 -13.92 2.37 -2.17
CA ALA A 365 -13.12 3.23 -1.30
C ALA A 365 -13.95 3.67 -0.09
N ILE A 366 -13.51 3.29 1.10
CA ILE A 366 -14.21 3.46 2.38
C ILE A 366 -13.44 4.46 3.24
N GLY A 367 -14.12 5.23 4.08
CA GLY A 367 -13.48 6.22 4.95
C GLY A 367 -12.90 7.42 4.19
N VAL A 368 -13.39 7.69 2.97
CA VAL A 368 -12.89 8.77 2.12
C VAL A 368 -13.42 10.11 2.64
N MET A 369 -12.55 10.91 3.24
CA MET A 369 -12.86 12.25 3.74
C MET A 369 -11.60 13.13 3.76
N PRO A 370 -11.66 14.44 3.43
CA PRO A 370 -10.51 15.32 3.58
C PRO A 370 -9.99 15.34 5.03
N ASP A 371 -8.67 15.36 5.20
CA ASP A 371 -8.05 15.66 6.48
C ASP A 371 -8.52 17.04 6.90
N GLY A 372 -9.03 17.16 8.13
CA GLY A 372 -9.58 18.42 8.64
C GLY A 372 -8.58 19.58 8.66
N ASN A 373 -7.34 19.43 8.21
CA ASN A 373 -6.36 20.49 8.05
C ASN A 373 -6.51 21.17 6.67
N LEU A 374 -7.34 22.21 6.57
CA LEU A 374 -7.03 23.49 5.89
C LEU A 374 -8.19 24.52 6.00
N SER A 375 -8.03 25.45 6.97
CA SER A 375 -8.61 26.81 7.12
C SER A 375 -10.11 27.02 7.49
N PRO A 376 -10.49 28.22 7.97
CA PRO A 376 -11.01 28.52 9.30
C PRO A 376 -12.54 28.57 9.30
N ASP A 377 -13.22 27.56 9.81
CA ASP A 377 -14.61 27.78 10.16
C ASP A 377 -14.95 27.07 11.45
N ASP A 378 -15.78 27.75 12.23
CA ASP A 378 -16.50 27.28 13.41
C ASP A 378 -17.52 26.19 13.02
N SER A 379 -17.22 25.41 11.98
CA SER A 379 -18.08 24.36 11.47
C SER A 379 -18.16 23.23 12.49
N PRO A 380 -19.37 22.75 12.78
CA PRO A 380 -19.58 21.59 13.64
C PRO A 380 -18.77 20.38 13.15
N MET A 381 -18.10 19.73 14.10
CA MET A 381 -17.46 18.44 13.89
C MET A 381 -18.53 17.36 13.87
N TYR A 382 -18.43 16.46 12.88
CA TYR A 382 -19.30 15.28 12.84
C TYR A 382 -18.68 14.18 13.68
N PHE A 383 -19.53 13.51 14.45
CA PHE A 383 -19.18 12.34 15.25
C PHE A 383 -20.02 11.16 14.79
N SER A 384 -19.33 10.05 14.51
CA SER A 384 -19.92 8.75 14.21
C SER A 384 -20.62 8.14 15.44
N ASP A 385 -20.16 8.49 16.64
CA ASP A 385 -20.70 8.01 17.91
C ASP A 385 -21.40 9.13 18.71
N ALA A 386 -22.69 8.93 18.98
CA ALA A 386 -23.51 9.92 19.69
C ALA A 386 -23.09 10.11 21.17
N ALA A 387 -22.56 9.08 21.82
CA ALA A 387 -22.05 9.18 23.19
C ALA A 387 -20.73 9.97 23.23
N VAL A 388 -19.85 9.76 22.24
CA VAL A 388 -18.66 10.59 22.06
C VAL A 388 -19.04 12.04 21.81
N LYS A 389 -19.98 12.31 20.88
CA LYS A 389 -20.49 13.67 20.65
C LYS A 389 -20.93 14.32 21.95
N ALA A 390 -21.79 13.64 22.73
CA ALA A 390 -22.34 14.18 23.96
C ALA A 390 -21.25 14.50 25.01
N ILE A 391 -20.25 13.64 25.15
CA ILE A 391 -19.11 13.87 26.07
C ILE A 391 -18.25 15.04 25.59
N CYS A 392 -17.91 15.05 24.30
CA CYS A 392 -17.05 16.05 23.70
C CYS A 392 -17.69 17.46 23.73
N VAL A 393 -18.93 17.59 23.30
CA VAL A 393 -19.71 18.83 23.39
C VAL A 393 -19.81 19.27 24.85
N GLY A 394 -20.23 18.37 25.75
CA GLY A 394 -20.38 18.72 27.18
C GLY A 394 -19.08 19.17 27.87
N LYS A 395 -17.91 18.90 27.29
CA LYS A 395 -16.60 19.20 27.87
C LYS A 395 -15.86 20.35 27.18
N TRP A 396 -15.94 20.44 25.86
CA TRP A 396 -15.07 21.28 25.04
C TRP A 396 -15.83 22.25 24.13
N ASP A 397 -17.18 22.25 24.13
CA ASP A 397 -17.98 23.33 23.55
C ASP A 397 -17.80 24.61 24.39
N THR A 398 -17.00 25.53 23.87
CA THR A 398 -16.64 26.80 24.50
C THR A 398 -17.56 27.95 24.11
N ASN A 399 -18.20 27.88 22.94
CA ASN A 399 -19.10 28.92 22.45
C ASN A 399 -20.57 28.69 22.88
N HIS A 400 -20.88 27.50 23.41
CA HIS A 400 -22.18 27.02 23.90
C HIS A 400 -23.27 26.96 22.83
N ASP A 401 -22.90 26.65 21.60
CA ASP A 401 -23.86 26.47 20.49
C ASP A 401 -24.47 25.06 20.42
N GLY A 402 -24.00 24.14 21.28
CA GLY A 402 -24.49 22.75 21.36
C GLY A 402 -23.83 21.81 20.36
N GLU A 403 -22.83 22.26 19.63
CA GLU A 403 -21.95 21.49 18.77
C GLU A 403 -20.49 21.62 19.26
N LEU A 404 -19.60 20.75 18.78
CA LEU A 404 -18.17 20.95 18.98
C LEU A 404 -17.57 21.29 17.62
N SER A 405 -16.96 22.46 17.47
CA SER A 405 -16.33 22.81 16.19
C SER A 405 -14.93 22.21 16.05
N TYR A 406 -14.43 22.12 14.82
CA TYR A 406 -13.04 21.69 14.58
C TYR A 406 -12.03 22.63 15.24
N LEU A 407 -12.36 23.91 15.40
CA LEU A 407 -11.50 24.88 16.10
C LEU A 407 -11.38 24.54 17.59
N GLU A 408 -12.49 24.18 18.22
CA GLU A 408 -12.53 23.79 19.63
C GLU A 408 -11.82 22.47 19.88
N ALA A 409 -12.05 21.47 19.03
CA ALA A 409 -11.34 20.19 19.09
C ALA A 409 -9.81 20.37 18.99
N ARG A 410 -9.34 21.27 18.12
CA ARG A 410 -7.90 21.61 18.00
C ARG A 410 -7.35 22.37 19.21
N ALA A 411 -8.19 23.01 20.02
CA ALA A 411 -7.73 23.69 21.23
C ALA A 411 -7.48 22.71 22.39
N VAL A 412 -8.01 21.49 22.30
CA VAL A 412 -7.84 20.45 23.33
C VAL A 412 -6.40 19.93 23.34
N THR A 413 -5.74 20.07 24.49
CA THR A 413 -4.35 19.61 24.69
C THR A 413 -4.24 18.32 25.52
N ALA A 414 -5.31 17.89 26.18
CA ALA A 414 -5.33 16.68 27.01
C ALA A 414 -6.73 16.05 27.07
N ILE A 415 -6.76 14.71 27.10
CA ILE A 415 -7.93 13.91 27.50
C ILE A 415 -7.67 13.33 28.89
N GLY A 416 -8.59 13.57 29.82
CA GLY A 416 -8.58 13.05 31.17
C GLY A 416 -9.34 11.73 31.25
N THR A 417 -10.18 11.57 32.27
CA THR A 417 -10.99 10.36 32.50
C THR A 417 -12.45 10.54 32.08
N GLU A 418 -12.75 11.44 31.14
CA GLU A 418 -14.11 11.77 30.71
C GLU A 418 -14.84 10.56 30.12
N PHE A 419 -14.10 9.66 29.47
CA PHE A 419 -14.62 8.45 28.83
C PHE A 419 -14.61 7.23 29.75
N LYS A 420 -13.94 7.28 30.91
CA LYS A 420 -13.82 6.13 31.81
C LYS A 420 -15.20 5.56 32.20
N GLY A 421 -15.38 4.26 32.00
CA GLY A 421 -16.59 3.50 32.31
C GLY A 421 -17.77 3.80 31.39
N LYS A 422 -17.58 4.47 30.26
CA LYS A 422 -18.65 4.82 29.33
C LYS A 422 -18.89 3.68 28.34
N SER A 423 -19.66 2.68 28.77
CA SER A 423 -20.01 1.51 27.94
C SER A 423 -20.85 1.82 26.69
N ALA A 424 -21.37 3.04 26.55
CA ALA A 424 -22.10 3.47 25.35
C ALA A 424 -21.17 3.95 24.22
N VAL A 425 -19.88 4.17 24.50
CA VAL A 425 -18.89 4.58 23.49
C VAL A 425 -18.47 3.36 22.68
N THR A 426 -18.73 3.42 21.39
CA THR A 426 -18.51 2.33 20.40
C THR A 426 -17.35 2.62 19.44
N SER A 427 -17.12 3.88 19.07
CA SER A 427 -15.96 4.33 18.31
C SER A 427 -15.56 5.75 18.74
N PHE A 428 -14.27 6.10 18.60
CA PHE A 428 -13.82 7.49 18.71
C PHE A 428 -12.76 7.79 17.65
N ASP A 429 -13.11 7.57 16.39
CA ASP A 429 -12.21 7.77 15.26
C ASP A 429 -11.92 9.27 15.05
N GLU A 430 -12.84 10.15 15.46
CA GLU A 430 -12.71 11.60 15.38
C GLU A 430 -11.60 12.17 16.27
N LEU A 431 -11.05 11.37 17.19
CA LEU A 431 -9.92 11.75 18.03
C LEU A 431 -8.73 12.25 17.18
N ARG A 432 -8.57 11.75 15.96
CA ARG A 432 -7.56 12.21 15.00
C ARG A 432 -7.62 13.70 14.67
N TYR A 433 -8.79 14.34 14.83
CA TYR A 433 -8.96 15.77 14.57
C TYR A 433 -8.53 16.67 15.75
N PHE A 434 -8.17 16.09 16.89
CA PHE A 434 -7.65 16.80 18.06
C PHE A 434 -6.15 17.10 17.87
N THR A 435 -5.81 17.90 16.85
CA THR A 435 -4.43 17.99 16.32
C THR A 435 -3.41 18.66 17.24
N ASN A 436 -3.82 19.23 18.38
CA ASN A 436 -2.90 19.71 19.43
C ASN A 436 -2.97 18.87 20.71
N LEU A 437 -3.64 17.71 20.70
CA LEU A 437 -3.68 16.79 21.80
C LEU A 437 -2.28 16.24 22.07
N LYS A 438 -1.78 16.46 23.29
CA LYS A 438 -0.45 15.99 23.72
C LYS A 438 -0.53 14.82 24.68
N ASN A 439 -1.56 14.80 25.53
CA ASN A 439 -1.66 13.90 26.68
C ASN A 439 -2.98 13.13 26.70
N ILE A 440 -2.90 11.81 26.84
CA ILE A 440 -4.03 10.95 27.19
C ILE A 440 -3.75 10.39 28.58
N ALA A 441 -4.62 10.70 29.55
CA ALA A 441 -4.39 10.38 30.95
C ALA A 441 -4.46 8.88 31.25
N THR A 442 -3.92 8.48 32.40
CA THR A 442 -4.11 7.14 32.98
C THR A 442 -5.61 6.82 33.05
N GLU A 443 -5.98 5.62 32.61
CA GLU A 443 -7.36 5.11 32.58
C GLU A 443 -8.35 5.95 31.76
N ALA A 444 -7.89 6.77 30.81
CA ALA A 444 -8.76 7.68 30.07
C ALA A 444 -10.01 7.02 29.44
N PHE A 445 -9.84 5.80 28.90
CA PHE A 445 -10.89 5.01 28.28
C PHE A 445 -11.18 3.70 29.04
N ALA A 446 -10.65 3.53 30.25
CA ALA A 446 -10.80 2.28 30.98
C ALA A 446 -12.28 1.95 31.23
N GLY A 447 -12.69 0.72 30.94
CA GLY A 447 -14.07 0.25 31.08
C GLY A 447 -15.03 0.73 29.98
N CYS A 448 -14.55 1.34 28.89
CA CYS A 448 -15.34 1.51 27.67
C CYS A 448 -15.53 0.16 26.99
N SER A 449 -16.38 -0.70 27.56
CA SER A 449 -16.53 -2.11 27.17
C SER A 449 -17.02 -2.35 25.74
N SER A 450 -17.60 -1.32 25.10
CA SER A 450 -18.14 -1.38 23.74
C SER A 450 -17.27 -0.67 22.69
N LEU A 451 -16.17 -0.01 23.10
CA LEU A 451 -15.25 0.67 22.18
C LEU A 451 -14.56 -0.36 21.28
N LYS A 452 -14.73 -0.22 19.96
CA LYS A 452 -14.20 -1.15 18.95
C LYS A 452 -12.89 -0.65 18.32
N SER A 453 -12.78 0.64 18.03
CA SER A 453 -11.63 1.25 17.37
C SER A 453 -11.24 2.58 18.01
N ILE A 454 -9.95 2.91 17.96
CA ILE A 454 -9.45 4.24 18.30
C ILE A 454 -8.15 4.54 17.54
N ILE A 455 -8.01 5.79 17.08
CA ILE A 455 -6.83 6.29 16.37
C ILE A 455 -6.17 7.41 17.19
N ILE A 456 -4.87 7.26 17.47
CA ILE A 456 -4.07 8.21 18.25
C ILE A 456 -3.44 9.27 17.33
N PRO A 457 -3.68 10.58 17.55
CA PRO A 457 -3.22 11.64 16.64
C PRO A 457 -1.72 11.96 16.77
N ALA A 458 -1.21 12.63 15.73
CA ALA A 458 0.20 12.98 15.48
C ALA A 458 0.99 13.59 16.66
N LYS A 459 0.34 14.44 17.47
CA LYS A 459 1.03 15.21 18.53
C LYS A 459 0.95 14.58 19.92
N VAL A 460 0.29 13.42 20.05
CA VAL A 460 0.24 12.71 21.33
C VAL A 460 1.65 12.22 21.64
N SER A 461 2.18 12.72 22.76
CA SER A 461 3.54 12.47 23.24
C SER A 461 3.55 11.78 24.60
N THR A 462 2.38 11.63 25.24
CA THR A 462 2.24 10.90 26.49
C THR A 462 0.89 10.19 26.56
N ILE A 463 0.95 8.89 26.82
CA ILE A 463 -0.21 8.02 27.08
C ILE A 463 -0.03 7.38 28.45
N GLY A 464 -1.02 7.57 29.32
CA GLY A 464 -1.02 7.03 30.67
C GLY A 464 -1.25 5.52 30.73
N THR A 465 -0.90 4.93 31.87
CA THR A 465 -1.10 3.50 32.13
C THR A 465 -2.59 3.10 32.13
N SER A 466 -2.88 1.83 31.85
CA SER A 466 -4.25 1.27 31.89
C SER A 466 -5.26 2.00 31.01
N VAL A 467 -4.80 2.72 29.97
CA VAL A 467 -5.63 3.61 29.14
C VAL A 467 -6.86 2.90 28.55
N PHE A 468 -6.72 1.62 28.14
CA PHE A 468 -7.78 0.78 27.58
C PHE A 468 -8.17 -0.41 28.47
N SER A 469 -7.87 -0.33 29.78
CA SER A 469 -8.15 -1.47 30.66
C SER A 469 -9.64 -1.79 30.69
N GLY A 470 -10.01 -3.05 30.46
CA GLY A 470 -11.41 -3.49 30.43
C GLY A 470 -12.21 -3.06 29.19
N CYS A 471 -11.55 -2.55 28.14
CA CYS A 471 -12.18 -2.30 26.84
C CYS A 471 -12.39 -3.62 26.07
N SER A 472 -13.33 -4.45 26.51
CA SER A 472 -13.53 -5.81 26.02
C SER A 472 -13.87 -5.94 24.52
N ALA A 473 -14.46 -4.91 23.91
CA ALA A 473 -14.79 -4.91 22.48
C ALA A 473 -13.64 -4.41 21.58
N LEU A 474 -12.53 -3.92 22.15
CA LEU A 474 -11.50 -3.22 21.39
C LEU A 474 -10.80 -4.16 20.42
N GLU A 475 -11.00 -3.90 19.14
CA GLU A 475 -10.55 -4.66 17.97
C GLU A 475 -9.44 -3.94 17.22
N SER A 476 -9.35 -2.61 17.32
CA SER A 476 -8.36 -1.82 16.61
C SER A 476 -7.83 -0.68 17.47
N VAL A 477 -6.50 -0.57 17.53
CA VAL A 477 -5.79 0.57 18.10
C VAL A 477 -4.65 0.92 17.16
N GLU A 478 -4.72 2.12 16.59
CA GLU A 478 -3.74 2.60 15.62
C GLU A 478 -3.20 3.97 16.02
N VAL A 479 -1.98 4.26 15.58
CA VAL A 479 -1.34 5.58 15.68
C VAL A 479 -1.19 6.15 14.29
N THR A 480 -1.47 7.45 14.12
CA THR A 480 -1.30 8.10 12.81
C THR A 480 0.17 8.04 12.35
N PRO A 481 0.47 7.85 11.05
CA PRO A 481 1.85 7.68 10.56
C PRO A 481 2.79 8.88 10.83
N ASP A 482 2.23 10.06 11.08
CA ASP A 482 2.95 11.30 11.36
C ASP A 482 3.25 11.52 12.86
N ASN A 483 2.93 10.55 13.73
CA ASN A 483 3.29 10.60 15.13
C ASN A 483 4.77 10.25 15.36
N SER A 484 5.53 11.19 15.90
CA SER A 484 6.98 11.01 16.17
C SER A 484 7.32 10.25 17.46
N TYR A 485 6.36 9.99 18.34
CA TYR A 485 6.56 9.36 19.66
C TYR A 485 6.07 7.92 19.72
N TYR A 486 5.02 7.60 18.97
CA TYR A 486 4.39 6.30 18.93
C TYR A 486 4.13 5.88 17.49
N ASP A 487 4.09 4.58 17.23
CA ASP A 487 3.63 4.02 15.97
C ASP A 487 2.77 2.76 16.18
N SER A 488 2.22 2.26 15.06
CA SER A 488 1.57 0.96 14.96
C SER A 488 2.21 0.16 13.81
N ARG A 489 3.53 -0.01 13.88
CA ARG A 489 4.32 -0.68 12.82
C ARG A 489 3.83 -2.09 12.51
N ASN A 490 4.07 -2.54 11.27
CA ASN A 490 3.86 -3.93 10.84
C ASN A 490 2.44 -4.48 11.08
N GLY A 491 1.42 -3.62 11.09
CA GLY A 491 0.04 -4.04 11.36
C GLY A 491 -0.17 -4.63 12.76
N CYS A 492 0.72 -4.31 13.72
CA CYS A 492 0.72 -4.90 15.06
C CYS A 492 -0.54 -4.62 15.87
N ASN A 493 -1.34 -3.64 15.45
CA ASN A 493 -2.59 -3.24 16.08
C ASN A 493 -2.39 -2.93 17.57
N ALA A 494 -1.36 -2.12 17.84
CA ALA A 494 -0.94 -1.71 19.16
C ALA A 494 -0.26 -0.34 19.09
N ILE A 495 -0.06 0.26 20.25
CA ILE A 495 0.70 1.50 20.41
C ILE A 495 2.10 1.15 20.88
N VAL A 496 3.09 1.35 20.02
CA VAL A 496 4.50 1.13 20.31
C VAL A 496 5.20 2.46 20.47
N ARG A 497 5.88 2.68 21.58
CA ARG A 497 6.72 3.87 21.78
C ARG A 497 8.03 3.69 21.04
N THR A 498 8.33 4.63 20.15
CA THR A 498 9.45 4.53 19.19
C THR A 498 10.82 4.68 19.86
N ALA A 499 10.90 5.49 20.92
CA ALA A 499 12.17 5.80 21.60
C ALA A 499 12.84 4.59 22.27
N ASP A 500 12.06 3.59 22.69
CA ASP A 500 12.53 2.43 23.45
C ASP A 500 11.89 1.10 23.04
N ASN A 501 11.21 1.06 21.89
CA ASN A 501 10.49 -0.11 21.37
C ASN A 501 9.59 -0.79 22.43
N CYS A 502 8.88 0.02 23.23
CA CYS A 502 7.99 -0.46 24.28
C CYS A 502 6.52 -0.45 23.79
N LEU A 503 5.85 -1.60 23.81
CA LEU A 503 4.41 -1.69 23.54
C LEU A 503 3.66 -1.19 24.79
N VAL A 504 3.05 -0.02 24.70
CA VAL A 504 2.43 0.67 25.85
C VAL A 504 0.95 0.36 26.03
N ALA A 505 0.25 0.01 24.95
CA ALA A 505 -1.14 -0.44 25.00
C ALA A 505 -1.49 -1.27 23.77
N GLY A 506 -2.31 -2.31 23.95
CA GLY A 506 -2.84 -3.14 22.86
C GLY A 506 -4.35 -3.35 22.96
N CYS A 507 -4.87 -4.24 22.12
CA CYS A 507 -6.26 -4.67 22.01
C CYS A 507 -6.34 -6.21 21.90
N LYS A 508 -7.54 -6.76 21.68
CA LYS A 508 -7.73 -8.22 21.70
C LYS A 508 -7.11 -8.97 20.51
N THR A 509 -6.74 -8.23 19.47
CA THR A 509 -6.19 -8.72 18.19
C THR A 509 -4.75 -8.24 17.97
N THR A 510 -4.10 -7.69 18.99
CA THR A 510 -2.70 -7.24 18.90
C THR A 510 -1.76 -8.40 18.59
N VAL A 511 -0.87 -8.18 17.62
CA VAL A 511 0.30 -9.03 17.36
C VAL A 511 1.52 -8.27 17.87
N ILE A 512 2.24 -8.83 18.85
CA ILE A 512 3.42 -8.16 19.41
C ILE A 512 4.56 -8.20 18.38
N PRO A 513 5.08 -7.05 17.89
CA PRO A 513 6.16 -7.01 16.90
C PRO A 513 7.43 -7.74 17.37
N ALA A 514 8.13 -8.37 16.43
CA ALA A 514 9.35 -9.12 16.71
C ALA A 514 10.51 -8.27 17.26
N ASP A 515 10.49 -6.95 17.07
CA ASP A 515 11.49 -5.99 17.54
C ASP A 515 11.12 -5.29 18.86
N VAL A 516 9.93 -5.54 19.42
CA VAL A 516 9.50 -4.97 20.71
C VAL A 516 10.32 -5.57 21.85
N VAL A 517 10.96 -4.71 22.65
CA VAL A 517 11.85 -5.14 23.74
C VAL A 517 11.19 -5.13 25.12
N ALA A 518 10.08 -4.40 25.26
CA ALA A 518 9.38 -4.22 26.53
C ALA A 518 7.85 -4.14 26.38
N LEU A 519 7.13 -4.73 27.33
CA LEU A 519 5.68 -4.57 27.48
C LEU A 519 5.39 -3.59 28.63
N GLY A 520 4.66 -2.52 28.35
CA GLY A 520 4.35 -1.45 29.29
C GLY A 520 3.41 -1.88 30.43
N GLU A 521 3.42 -1.11 31.52
CA GLU A 521 2.53 -1.36 32.67
C GLU A 521 1.05 -1.34 32.24
N ALA A 522 0.35 -2.44 32.55
CA ALA A 522 -1.06 -2.65 32.22
C ALA A 522 -1.42 -2.55 30.72
N ALA A 523 -0.49 -2.86 29.82
CA ALA A 523 -0.68 -2.75 28.37
C ALA A 523 -1.88 -3.55 27.82
N PHE A 524 -2.22 -4.69 28.44
CA PHE A 524 -3.34 -5.55 28.04
C PHE A 524 -4.36 -5.80 29.17
N MET A 525 -4.26 -5.07 30.28
CA MET A 525 -4.99 -5.37 31.52
C MET A 525 -6.51 -5.48 31.29
N GLN A 526 -7.11 -6.60 31.71
CA GLN A 526 -8.54 -6.90 31.59
C GLN A 526 -9.08 -6.97 30.14
N LEU A 527 -8.23 -7.29 29.17
CA LEU A 527 -8.66 -7.61 27.81
C LEU A 527 -8.98 -9.11 27.65
N PRO A 528 -9.97 -9.47 26.81
CA PRO A 528 -10.38 -10.86 26.57
C PRO A 528 -9.45 -11.55 25.57
N LEU A 529 -8.21 -11.78 25.98
CA LEU A 529 -7.20 -12.50 25.21
C LEU A 529 -7.35 -14.00 25.42
N VAL A 530 -7.32 -14.79 24.34
CA VAL A 530 -7.36 -16.27 24.42
C VAL A 530 -5.95 -16.86 24.35
N THR A 531 -5.14 -16.34 23.44
CA THR A 531 -3.73 -16.74 23.25
C THR A 531 -2.85 -15.51 23.23
N VAL A 532 -1.64 -15.61 23.79
CA VAL A 532 -0.63 -14.55 23.75
C VAL A 532 0.69 -15.11 23.27
N SER A 533 1.22 -14.57 22.17
CA SER A 533 2.55 -14.90 21.64
C SER A 533 3.54 -13.78 21.93
N ILE A 534 4.59 -14.09 22.70
CA ILE A 534 5.59 -13.13 23.16
C ILE A 534 6.93 -13.38 22.44
N PRO A 535 7.43 -12.42 21.63
CA PRO A 535 8.64 -12.62 20.84
C PRO A 535 9.92 -12.64 21.69
N LYS A 536 11.01 -13.20 21.13
CA LYS A 536 12.28 -13.42 21.84
C LYS A 536 12.96 -12.14 22.34
N SER A 537 12.64 -11.01 21.71
CA SER A 537 13.14 -9.66 22.01
C SER A 537 12.57 -9.08 23.29
N VAL A 538 11.40 -9.52 23.75
CA VAL A 538 10.76 -9.02 24.96
C VAL A 538 11.55 -9.51 26.18
N THR A 539 12.26 -8.58 26.81
CA THR A 539 13.08 -8.85 28.01
C THR A 539 12.57 -8.14 29.24
N THR A 540 11.72 -7.12 29.06
CA THR A 540 11.20 -6.28 30.15
C THR A 540 9.67 -6.29 30.20
N TYR A 541 9.11 -6.50 31.39
CA TYR A 541 7.68 -6.54 31.63
C TYR A 541 7.30 -5.51 32.69
N GLY A 542 6.38 -4.62 32.34
CA GLY A 542 5.72 -3.74 33.30
C GLY A 542 4.87 -4.53 34.29
N ARG A 543 4.39 -3.85 35.33
CA ARG A 543 3.42 -4.45 36.25
C ARG A 543 2.10 -4.69 35.52
N LYS A 544 1.36 -5.73 35.92
CA LYS A 544 -0.03 -5.94 35.47
C LYS A 544 -0.26 -6.06 33.95
N VAL A 545 0.76 -6.38 33.16
CA VAL A 545 0.66 -6.43 31.68
C VAL A 545 -0.56 -7.24 31.23
N PHE A 546 -0.74 -8.46 31.73
CA PHE A 546 -1.84 -9.38 31.42
C PHE A 546 -2.75 -9.64 32.64
N TYR A 547 -2.80 -8.69 33.58
CA TYR A 547 -3.61 -8.86 34.78
C TYR A 547 -5.10 -8.76 34.46
N GLY A 548 -5.89 -9.74 34.91
CA GLY A 548 -7.33 -9.81 34.63
C GLY A 548 -7.68 -10.27 33.21
N CYS A 549 -6.69 -10.72 32.43
CA CYS A 549 -6.91 -11.41 31.15
C CYS A 549 -7.25 -12.88 31.43
N ASP A 550 -8.43 -13.10 32.01
CA ASP A 550 -8.80 -14.39 32.58
C ASP A 550 -9.17 -15.44 31.52
N ASP A 551 -9.39 -15.03 30.28
CA ASP A 551 -9.69 -15.92 29.15
C ASP A 551 -8.43 -16.51 28.50
N ILE A 552 -7.22 -16.15 28.96
CA ILE A 552 -5.98 -16.69 28.40
C ILE A 552 -5.88 -18.18 28.71
N GLU A 553 -5.88 -18.99 27.66
CA GLU A 553 -5.70 -20.43 27.70
C GLU A 553 -4.25 -20.82 27.41
N THR A 554 -3.55 -20.04 26.56
CA THR A 554 -2.18 -20.33 26.13
C THR A 554 -1.30 -19.08 26.14
N VAL A 555 -0.10 -19.20 26.73
CA VAL A 555 0.97 -18.21 26.62
C VAL A 555 2.16 -18.85 25.94
N MET A 556 2.54 -18.32 24.78
CA MET A 556 3.69 -18.78 24.00
C MET A 556 4.84 -17.78 24.15
N VAL A 557 6.04 -18.27 24.43
CA VAL A 557 7.23 -17.43 24.59
C VAL A 557 8.33 -17.92 23.67
N ALA A 558 8.93 -17.02 22.88
CA ALA A 558 10.04 -17.36 21.99
C ALA A 558 11.43 -17.18 22.64
N ALA A 559 11.51 -16.49 23.79
CA ALA A 559 12.76 -16.27 24.50
C ALA A 559 13.31 -17.57 25.11
N LYS A 560 14.59 -17.89 24.85
CA LYS A 560 15.23 -19.08 25.45
C LYS A 560 15.52 -18.94 26.94
N THR A 561 15.62 -17.71 27.44
CA THR A 561 15.89 -17.41 28.85
C THR A 561 14.67 -16.72 29.45
N PRO A 562 14.11 -17.21 30.57
CA PRO A 562 12.95 -16.59 31.20
C PRO A 562 13.31 -15.21 31.76
N ALA A 563 12.51 -14.20 31.41
CA ALA A 563 12.64 -12.86 31.96
C ALA A 563 12.25 -12.82 33.45
N ALA A 564 12.80 -11.86 34.21
CA ALA A 564 12.39 -11.63 35.59
C ALA A 564 11.03 -10.91 35.63
N LEU A 565 10.03 -11.53 36.27
CA LEU A 565 8.66 -11.00 36.35
C LEU A 565 8.28 -10.58 37.78
N THR A 566 7.42 -9.58 37.89
CA THR A 566 6.66 -9.33 39.13
C THR A 566 5.46 -10.27 39.21
N THR A 567 4.99 -10.57 40.44
CA THR A 567 3.89 -11.52 40.67
C THR A 567 2.54 -11.06 40.11
N ASP A 568 2.43 -9.80 39.69
CA ASP A 568 1.20 -9.21 39.15
C ASP A 568 1.16 -9.18 37.61
N VAL A 569 2.16 -9.70 36.89
CA VAL A 569 2.19 -9.69 35.40
C VAL A 569 1.06 -10.53 34.80
N PHE A 570 0.85 -11.75 35.30
CA PHE A 570 -0.17 -12.70 34.81
C PHE A 570 -1.16 -13.04 35.93
N SER A 571 -2.47 -13.01 35.63
CA SER A 571 -3.50 -13.61 36.51
C SER A 571 -3.94 -15.01 36.08
N CYS A 572 -3.54 -15.46 34.88
CA CYS A 572 -3.99 -16.70 34.26
C CYS A 572 -3.10 -17.92 34.56
N THR A 573 -2.02 -17.79 35.34
CA THR A 573 -1.02 -18.87 35.51
C THR A 573 -1.64 -20.19 35.97
N SER A 574 -2.61 -20.16 36.88
CA SER A 574 -3.27 -21.38 37.40
C SER A 574 -4.19 -22.10 36.41
N ARG A 575 -4.40 -21.58 35.20
CA ARG A 575 -5.27 -22.17 34.17
C ARG A 575 -4.61 -22.29 32.79
N ALA A 576 -3.68 -21.41 32.46
CA ALA A 576 -3.07 -21.33 31.15
C ALA A 576 -1.94 -22.35 30.97
N THR A 577 -1.76 -22.82 29.74
CA THR A 577 -0.58 -23.58 29.32
C THR A 577 0.51 -22.62 28.87
N LEU A 578 1.71 -22.80 29.41
CA LEU A 578 2.92 -22.13 28.95
C LEU A 578 3.62 -22.98 27.89
N VAL A 579 3.78 -22.43 26.69
CA VAL A 579 4.54 -23.05 25.58
C VAL A 579 5.88 -22.34 25.47
N VAL A 580 6.97 -23.07 25.67
CA VAL A 580 8.35 -22.53 25.68
C VAL A 580 9.21 -23.13 24.56
N PRO A 581 10.35 -22.52 24.20
CA PRO A 581 11.23 -23.08 23.18
C PRO A 581 11.79 -24.45 23.59
N THR A 582 12.06 -25.31 22.62
CA THR A 582 12.66 -26.64 22.84
C THR A 582 13.96 -26.54 23.64
N GLY A 583 14.12 -27.42 24.64
CA GLY A 583 15.27 -27.47 25.54
C GLY A 583 15.28 -26.44 26.66
N THR A 584 14.20 -25.67 26.87
CA THR A 584 14.15 -24.59 27.88
C THR A 584 13.20 -24.85 29.03
N LEU A 585 12.50 -26.00 29.03
CA LEU A 585 11.49 -26.34 30.02
C LEU A 585 12.03 -26.29 31.46
N GLU A 586 13.26 -26.76 31.68
CA GLU A 586 13.91 -26.72 32.99
C GLU A 586 14.14 -25.29 33.49
N ALA A 587 14.62 -24.40 32.62
CA ALA A 587 14.89 -23.01 32.97
C ALA A 587 13.61 -22.27 33.35
N TYR A 588 12.54 -22.42 32.56
CA TYR A 588 11.22 -21.84 32.86
C TYR A 588 10.59 -22.45 34.11
N GLY A 589 10.77 -23.76 34.35
CA GLY A 589 10.28 -24.45 35.55
C GLY A 589 10.94 -24.02 36.86
N GLN A 590 12.08 -23.32 36.80
CA GLN A 590 12.77 -22.77 37.97
C GLN A 590 12.52 -21.27 38.17
N ALA A 591 12.10 -20.56 37.13
CA ALA A 591 11.93 -19.11 37.16
C ALA A 591 10.63 -18.68 37.88
N ALA A 592 10.70 -17.59 38.66
CA ALA A 592 9.55 -17.06 39.37
C ALA A 592 8.43 -16.66 38.41
N VAL A 593 7.16 -16.85 38.82
CA VAL A 593 5.94 -16.66 38.01
C VAL A 593 5.79 -17.66 36.87
N TRP A 594 6.83 -17.89 36.07
CA TRP A 594 6.82 -18.87 34.97
C TRP A 594 6.55 -20.30 35.44
N LYS A 595 7.14 -20.70 36.57
CA LYS A 595 6.89 -22.01 37.19
C LYS A 595 5.47 -22.20 37.72
N ASP A 596 4.70 -21.12 37.86
CA ASP A 596 3.37 -21.13 38.45
C ASP A 596 2.26 -21.40 37.40
N PHE A 597 2.64 -21.57 36.12
CA PHE A 597 1.73 -21.97 35.05
C PHE A 597 1.21 -23.41 35.26
N LEU A 598 -0.07 -23.67 34.93
CA LEU A 598 -0.75 -24.95 35.17
C LEU A 598 0.00 -26.11 34.51
N HIS A 599 0.37 -25.90 33.24
CA HIS A 599 1.17 -26.81 32.44
C HIS A 599 2.24 -26.02 31.71
N SER A 600 3.43 -26.61 31.58
CA SER A 600 4.48 -26.07 30.71
C SER A 600 4.92 -27.18 29.76
N ILE A 601 4.97 -26.86 28.47
CA ILE A 601 5.35 -27.78 27.41
C ILE A 601 6.32 -27.10 26.46
N GLU A 602 7.16 -27.90 25.80
CA GLU A 602 8.02 -27.40 24.74
C GLU A 602 7.23 -27.30 23.44
N ILE A 603 7.52 -26.28 22.64
CA ILE A 603 6.82 -26.03 21.38
C ILE A 603 6.85 -27.24 20.44
N SER A 604 7.97 -27.95 20.36
CA SER A 604 8.13 -29.17 19.55
C SER A 604 7.29 -30.37 20.03
N SER A 605 6.69 -30.29 21.21
CA SER A 605 5.85 -31.34 21.80
C SER A 605 4.39 -30.93 21.93
N ALA A 606 4.03 -29.71 21.53
CA ALA A 606 2.70 -29.17 21.73
C ALA A 606 1.73 -29.68 20.66
N THR A 607 0.73 -30.45 21.07
CA THR A 607 -0.38 -30.90 20.21
C THR A 607 -1.46 -29.83 20.05
N LEU A 608 -1.15 -28.58 20.39
CA LEU A 608 -2.07 -27.46 20.23
C LEU A 608 -2.07 -27.01 18.77
N PRO A 609 -3.24 -26.68 18.18
CA PRO A 609 -3.31 -26.22 16.81
C PRO A 609 -2.66 -24.85 16.65
N ILE A 610 -1.86 -24.68 15.61
CA ILE A 610 -1.29 -23.41 15.20
C ILE A 610 -2.40 -22.52 14.65
N GLN A 611 -2.49 -21.30 15.17
CA GLN A 611 -3.38 -20.28 14.62
C GLN A 611 -2.68 -19.59 13.45
N PHE A 612 -3.15 -19.84 12.23
CA PHE A 612 -2.64 -19.20 11.03
C PHE A 612 -3.40 -17.90 10.74
N ALA A 613 -2.67 -16.82 10.49
CA ALA A 613 -3.23 -15.56 10.02
C ALA A 613 -3.86 -15.70 8.62
N ASP A 614 -3.30 -16.58 7.78
CA ASP A 614 -3.74 -16.81 6.41
C ASP A 614 -4.39 -18.19 6.26
N SER A 615 -5.68 -18.20 5.90
CA SER A 615 -6.44 -19.44 5.72
C SER A 615 -5.95 -20.30 4.54
N ASN A 616 -5.36 -19.69 3.51
CA ASN A 616 -4.77 -20.41 2.37
C ASN A 616 -3.47 -21.10 2.80
N VAL A 617 -2.65 -20.45 3.61
CA VAL A 617 -1.48 -21.08 4.23
C VAL A 617 -1.91 -22.24 5.12
N LYS A 618 -2.92 -22.05 5.99
CA LYS A 618 -3.48 -23.13 6.81
C LYS A 618 -3.91 -24.31 5.95
N ALA A 619 -4.71 -24.07 4.91
CA ALA A 619 -5.21 -25.13 4.04
C ALA A 619 -4.08 -25.93 3.37
N LEU A 620 -3.03 -25.25 2.88
CA LEU A 620 -1.85 -25.90 2.31
C LEU A 620 -1.08 -26.70 3.36
N CYS A 621 -0.90 -26.14 4.55
CA CYS A 621 -0.18 -26.78 5.64
C CYS A 621 -0.89 -28.05 6.12
N VAL A 622 -2.19 -27.95 6.41
CA VAL A 622 -3.03 -29.10 6.80
C VAL A 622 -3.03 -30.16 5.71
N ALA A 623 -3.20 -29.79 4.44
CA ALA A 623 -3.21 -30.74 3.34
C ALA A 623 -1.90 -31.55 3.17
N ASN A 624 -0.78 -31.04 3.68
CA ASN A 624 0.54 -31.67 3.51
C ASN A 624 1.09 -32.28 4.81
N TRP A 625 0.74 -31.75 5.98
CA TRP A 625 1.43 -32.05 7.24
C TRP A 625 0.51 -32.33 8.44
N ASP A 626 -0.81 -32.34 8.27
CA ASP A 626 -1.75 -32.87 9.29
C ASP A 626 -1.63 -34.41 9.31
N SER A 627 -0.95 -34.91 10.34
CA SER A 627 -0.56 -36.32 10.47
C SER A 627 -1.61 -37.16 11.19
N ASP A 628 -2.41 -36.55 12.05
CA ASP A 628 -3.47 -37.22 12.81
C ASP A 628 -4.88 -37.08 12.19
N GLY A 629 -5.02 -36.17 11.21
CA GLY A 629 -6.19 -35.98 10.38
C GLY A 629 -7.31 -35.23 11.09
N ASP A 630 -7.00 -34.42 12.11
CA ASP A 630 -7.99 -33.65 12.86
C ASP A 630 -8.44 -32.36 12.16
N GLY A 631 -7.80 -32.01 11.04
CA GLY A 631 -8.10 -30.83 10.21
C GLY A 631 -7.37 -29.56 10.65
N GLU A 632 -6.46 -29.66 11.61
CA GLU A 632 -5.58 -28.60 12.07
C GLU A 632 -4.10 -28.98 11.86
N LEU A 633 -3.18 -28.01 11.97
CA LEU A 633 -1.75 -28.33 12.07
C LEU A 633 -1.29 -27.96 13.47
N SER A 634 -0.84 -28.94 14.23
CA SER A 634 -0.28 -28.72 15.57
C SER A 634 1.19 -28.27 15.54
N PHE A 635 1.67 -27.69 16.65
CA PHE A 635 3.10 -27.35 16.77
C PHE A 635 4.01 -28.59 16.68
N ALA A 636 3.57 -29.73 17.22
CA ALA A 636 4.30 -30.99 17.11
C ALA A 636 4.44 -31.45 15.66
N GLU A 637 3.39 -31.27 14.84
CA GLU A 637 3.41 -31.62 13.42
C GLU A 637 4.27 -30.66 12.61
N ALA A 638 4.12 -29.34 12.81
CA ALA A 638 4.99 -28.35 12.19
C ALA A 638 6.46 -28.60 12.53
N ALA A 639 6.78 -28.92 13.80
CA ALA A 639 8.13 -29.26 14.22
C ALA A 639 8.69 -30.54 13.59
N ALA A 640 7.83 -31.45 13.14
CA ALA A 640 8.24 -32.67 12.44
C ALA A 640 8.55 -32.44 10.95
N VAL A 641 8.15 -31.31 10.37
CA VAL A 641 8.43 -30.95 8.98
C VAL A 641 9.90 -30.60 8.81
N THR A 642 10.58 -31.35 7.95
CA THR A 642 12.03 -31.16 7.66
C THR A 642 12.30 -30.57 6.28
N ASP A 643 11.29 -30.53 5.41
CA ASP A 643 11.34 -29.88 4.10
C ASP A 643 9.93 -29.42 3.68
N ILE A 644 9.82 -28.20 3.17
CA ILE A 644 8.57 -27.63 2.62
C ILE A 644 8.46 -27.80 1.09
N GLY A 645 9.54 -28.20 0.42
CA GLY A 645 9.57 -28.41 -1.03
C GLY A 645 9.01 -27.23 -1.83
N SER A 646 8.28 -27.54 -2.90
CA SER A 646 7.63 -26.57 -3.78
C SER A 646 6.15 -26.31 -3.42
N VAL A 647 5.72 -26.60 -2.17
CA VAL A 647 4.30 -26.55 -1.77
C VAL A 647 3.68 -25.17 -2.00
N PHE A 648 4.46 -24.10 -1.80
CA PHE A 648 3.98 -22.72 -1.96
C PHE A 648 4.33 -22.10 -3.32
N GLN A 649 5.10 -22.78 -4.16
CA GLN A 649 5.58 -22.24 -5.43
C GLN A 649 4.41 -21.79 -6.32
N GLY A 650 4.47 -20.54 -6.78
CA GLY A 650 3.49 -19.92 -7.67
C GLY A 650 2.17 -19.59 -7.01
N ASN A 651 2.07 -19.70 -5.68
CA ASN A 651 0.83 -19.45 -4.98
C ASN A 651 0.43 -17.97 -5.06
N LYS A 652 -0.81 -17.75 -5.50
CA LYS A 652 -1.35 -16.42 -5.84
C LYS A 652 -2.26 -15.84 -4.76
N ASP A 653 -2.46 -16.57 -3.68
CA ASP A 653 -3.53 -16.34 -2.70
C ASP A 653 -2.99 -16.21 -1.28
N ILE A 654 -1.77 -16.68 -1.01
CA ILE A 654 -1.09 -16.44 0.27
C ILE A 654 -0.63 -14.99 0.39
N LEU A 655 -0.94 -14.38 1.53
CA LEU A 655 -0.67 -13.01 1.93
C LEU A 655 0.39 -12.93 3.03
N SER A 656 0.45 -13.91 3.93
CA SER A 656 1.41 -13.94 5.05
C SER A 656 1.68 -15.36 5.52
N PHE A 657 2.93 -15.68 5.88
CA PHE A 657 3.27 -16.96 6.51
C PHE A 657 4.25 -16.77 7.67
N ASP A 658 3.79 -16.10 8.72
CA ASP A 658 4.59 -15.85 9.92
C ASP A 658 4.67 -17.06 10.84
N GLU A 659 3.75 -18.01 10.70
CA GLU A 659 3.73 -19.27 11.44
C GLU A 659 4.79 -20.27 10.97
N LEU A 660 5.47 -19.99 9.84
CA LEU A 660 6.58 -20.82 9.36
C LEU A 660 7.69 -20.93 10.42
N GLN A 661 7.82 -19.95 11.31
CA GLN A 661 8.75 -19.97 12.45
C GLN A 661 8.59 -21.20 13.37
N TYR A 662 7.42 -21.84 13.39
CA TYR A 662 7.13 -23.01 14.21
C TYR A 662 7.59 -24.33 13.57
N PHE A 663 8.04 -24.29 12.32
CA PHE A 663 8.55 -25.43 11.58
C PHE A 663 10.01 -25.72 11.98
N THR A 664 10.20 -26.00 13.27
CA THR A 664 11.52 -26.13 13.91
C THR A 664 12.33 -27.34 13.44
N GLY A 665 11.74 -28.24 12.63
CA GLY A 665 12.45 -29.30 11.93
C GLY A 665 13.18 -28.84 10.66
N LEU A 666 12.87 -27.65 10.14
CA LEU A 666 13.50 -27.12 8.93
C LEU A 666 14.92 -26.64 9.21
N THR A 667 15.87 -27.14 8.43
CA THR A 667 17.26 -26.64 8.40
C THR A 667 17.54 -25.74 7.21
N SER A 668 16.63 -25.66 6.24
CA SER A 668 16.78 -24.85 5.04
C SER A 668 15.42 -24.45 4.47
N ILE A 669 15.37 -23.31 3.78
CA ILE A 669 14.30 -22.99 2.84
C ILE A 669 14.74 -23.50 1.46
N GLY A 670 14.01 -24.45 0.89
CA GLY A 670 14.38 -25.11 -0.37
C GLY A 670 14.38 -24.17 -1.59
N ASP A 671 14.99 -24.65 -2.68
CA ASP A 671 14.97 -23.96 -3.97
C ASP A 671 13.53 -23.68 -4.42
N GLN A 672 13.27 -22.45 -4.86
CA GLN A 672 11.97 -22.01 -5.36
C GLN A 672 10.77 -22.18 -4.39
N ALA A 673 11.00 -22.39 -3.09
CA ALA A 673 9.95 -22.69 -2.12
C ALA A 673 8.75 -21.72 -2.16
N PHE A 674 9.03 -20.42 -2.33
CA PHE A 674 8.07 -19.32 -2.47
C PHE A 674 8.22 -18.57 -3.81
N TYR A 675 8.78 -19.22 -4.84
CA TYR A 675 8.95 -18.59 -6.14
C TYR A 675 7.60 -18.14 -6.70
N TYR A 676 7.47 -16.87 -7.09
CA TYR A 676 6.26 -16.26 -7.64
C TYR A 676 5.06 -16.22 -6.68
N CYS A 677 5.31 -16.22 -5.36
CA CYS A 677 4.31 -15.88 -4.34
C CYS A 677 4.06 -14.36 -4.31
N TYR A 678 3.55 -13.80 -5.40
CA TYR A 678 3.58 -12.36 -5.64
C TYR A 678 2.81 -11.50 -4.64
N ARG A 679 1.83 -12.06 -3.91
CA ARG A 679 1.05 -11.34 -2.86
C ARG A 679 1.58 -11.53 -1.45
N LEU A 680 2.61 -12.36 -1.25
CA LEU A 680 3.19 -12.60 0.07
C LEU A 680 3.79 -11.28 0.60
N THR A 681 3.28 -10.82 1.73
CA THR A 681 3.66 -9.55 2.38
C THR A 681 4.59 -9.74 3.57
N SER A 682 4.46 -10.85 4.30
CA SER A 682 5.33 -11.23 5.42
C SER A 682 5.62 -12.72 5.45
N VAL A 683 6.83 -13.07 5.90
CA VAL A 683 7.23 -14.43 6.24
C VAL A 683 8.25 -14.40 7.37
N THR A 684 8.09 -15.28 8.36
CA THR A 684 9.04 -15.40 9.47
C THR A 684 9.69 -16.78 9.44
N LEU A 685 11.01 -16.84 9.24
CA LEU A 685 11.73 -18.09 9.10
C LEU A 685 12.04 -18.73 10.47
N PRO A 686 12.07 -20.06 10.59
CA PRO A 686 12.52 -20.75 11.80
C PRO A 686 13.99 -20.44 12.12
N GLU A 687 14.30 -20.29 13.41
CA GLU A 687 15.69 -20.09 13.89
C GLU A 687 16.63 -21.28 13.58
N THR A 688 16.09 -22.42 13.19
CA THR A 688 16.85 -23.63 12.81
C THR A 688 17.34 -23.59 11.37
N VAL A 689 16.84 -22.67 10.55
CA VAL A 689 17.24 -22.52 9.14
C VAL A 689 18.67 -21.98 9.06
N THR A 690 19.53 -22.72 8.35
CA THR A 690 20.93 -22.37 8.08
C THR A 690 21.16 -21.95 6.62
N SER A 691 20.22 -22.22 5.70
CA SER A 691 20.35 -21.78 4.30
C SER A 691 19.02 -21.41 3.64
N ILE A 692 19.07 -20.47 2.70
CA ILE A 692 17.96 -20.09 1.82
C ILE A 692 18.34 -20.43 0.38
N GLY A 693 17.58 -21.32 -0.26
CA GLY A 693 17.85 -21.90 -1.57
C GLY A 693 17.68 -20.94 -2.75
N MET A 694 18.05 -21.44 -3.93
CA MET A 694 18.04 -20.69 -5.18
C MET A 694 16.63 -20.24 -5.52
N SER A 695 16.47 -18.94 -5.83
CA SER A 695 15.19 -18.32 -6.18
C SER A 695 14.07 -18.53 -5.14
N ALA A 696 14.40 -18.80 -3.87
CA ALA A 696 13.42 -19.17 -2.84
C ALA A 696 12.26 -18.17 -2.72
N PHE A 697 12.51 -16.86 -2.78
CA PHE A 697 11.51 -15.78 -2.71
C PHE A 697 11.47 -14.92 -3.98
N GLN A 698 11.99 -15.43 -5.10
CA GLN A 698 12.01 -14.66 -6.36
C GLN A 698 10.58 -14.30 -6.81
N PHE A 699 10.38 -13.04 -7.24
CA PHE A 699 9.09 -12.45 -7.63
C PHE A 699 8.04 -12.37 -6.51
N CYS A 700 8.46 -12.36 -5.24
CA CYS A 700 7.59 -11.95 -4.13
C CYS A 700 7.46 -10.42 -4.10
N PHE A 701 6.80 -9.83 -5.11
CA PHE A 701 6.79 -8.38 -5.36
C PHE A 701 6.25 -7.55 -4.18
N TYR A 702 5.36 -8.12 -3.37
CA TYR A 702 4.70 -7.44 -2.26
C TYR A 702 5.34 -7.73 -0.90
N LEU A 703 6.46 -8.46 -0.84
CA LEU A 703 7.12 -8.79 0.41
C LEU A 703 7.65 -7.51 1.06
N THR A 704 7.07 -7.14 2.20
CA THR A 704 7.42 -5.94 2.97
C THR A 704 8.25 -6.24 4.19
N SER A 705 8.25 -7.48 4.67
CA SER A 705 9.01 -7.89 5.85
C SER A 705 9.45 -9.34 5.74
N ILE A 706 10.73 -9.59 5.98
CA ILE A 706 11.27 -10.92 6.23
C ILE A 706 12.35 -10.85 7.30
N ASN A 707 12.25 -11.72 8.30
CA ASN A 707 13.26 -11.86 9.34
C ASN A 707 14.21 -13.00 9.00
N LEU A 708 15.49 -12.68 8.76
CA LEU A 708 16.53 -13.67 8.57
C LEU A 708 16.98 -14.25 9.93
N PRO A 709 17.05 -15.58 10.11
CA PRO A 709 17.33 -16.20 11.39
C PRO A 709 18.80 -16.06 11.80
N ASP A 710 19.09 -16.06 13.10
CA ASP A 710 20.45 -15.81 13.62
C ASP A 710 21.44 -16.93 13.24
N ASN A 711 20.94 -18.13 12.91
CA ASN A 711 21.73 -19.27 12.49
C ASN A 711 21.95 -19.37 10.97
N LEU A 712 21.48 -18.39 10.19
CA LEU A 712 21.64 -18.41 8.74
C LEU A 712 23.13 -18.34 8.34
N GLU A 713 23.57 -19.29 7.52
CA GLU A 713 24.96 -19.42 7.05
C GLU A 713 25.09 -19.06 5.56
N SER A 714 24.08 -19.36 4.72
CA SER A 714 24.10 -19.03 3.29
C SER A 714 22.76 -18.54 2.73
N ILE A 715 22.84 -17.65 1.74
CA ILE A 715 21.71 -17.18 0.92
C ILE A 715 22.08 -17.44 -0.54
N GLU A 716 21.38 -18.33 -1.24
CA GLU A 716 21.76 -18.77 -2.58
C GLU A 716 21.28 -17.82 -3.70
N GLN A 717 21.70 -18.09 -4.94
CA GLN A 717 21.45 -17.26 -6.12
C GLN A 717 19.97 -16.84 -6.27
N GLN A 718 19.72 -15.56 -6.57
CA GLN A 718 18.39 -14.98 -6.84
C GLN A 718 17.36 -15.14 -5.72
N ALA A 719 17.75 -15.50 -4.49
CA ALA A 719 16.81 -15.78 -3.41
C ALA A 719 15.76 -14.69 -3.17
N PHE A 720 16.09 -13.40 -3.32
CA PHE A 720 15.17 -12.25 -3.15
C PHE A 720 15.01 -11.40 -4.42
N TRP A 721 15.26 -11.98 -5.59
CA TRP A 721 15.16 -11.23 -6.85
C TRP A 721 13.73 -10.70 -7.07
N GLN A 722 13.60 -9.40 -7.34
CA GLN A 722 12.34 -8.67 -7.48
C GLN A 722 11.40 -8.75 -6.25
N CYS A 723 11.97 -8.76 -5.04
CA CYS A 723 11.23 -8.36 -3.84
C CYS A 723 11.08 -6.83 -3.79
N GLU A 724 10.25 -6.27 -4.69
CA GLU A 724 10.23 -4.83 -4.99
C GLU A 724 9.83 -3.91 -3.83
N ARG A 725 9.12 -4.44 -2.82
CA ARG A 725 8.59 -3.68 -1.67
C ARG A 725 9.31 -3.92 -0.35
N LEU A 726 10.41 -4.67 -0.35
CA LEU A 726 11.18 -4.91 0.86
C LEU A 726 11.96 -3.63 1.21
N PRO A 727 11.70 -2.95 2.34
CA PRO A 727 12.31 -1.65 2.63
C PRO A 727 13.70 -1.77 3.25
N SER A 728 13.89 -2.80 4.08
CA SER A 728 15.12 -3.03 4.84
C SER A 728 15.44 -4.52 4.95
N LEU A 729 16.71 -4.81 5.19
CA LEU A 729 17.17 -6.17 5.45
C LEU A 729 18.45 -6.17 6.29
N ARG A 730 18.53 -7.07 7.27
CA ARG A 730 19.73 -7.27 8.09
C ARG A 730 20.35 -8.64 7.83
N ILE A 731 21.63 -8.67 7.45
CA ILE A 731 22.39 -9.91 7.25
C ILE A 731 22.88 -10.45 8.62
N PRO A 732 22.50 -11.68 9.03
CA PRO A 732 22.89 -12.24 10.33
C PRO A 732 24.40 -12.52 10.50
N ALA A 733 24.82 -12.70 11.75
CA ALA A 733 26.23 -12.87 12.14
C ALA A 733 26.94 -14.09 11.50
N LYS A 734 26.20 -15.17 11.22
CA LYS A 734 26.79 -16.41 10.69
C LYS A 734 26.83 -16.50 9.18
N VAL A 735 26.22 -15.54 8.46
CA VAL A 735 26.18 -15.58 7.00
C VAL A 735 27.59 -15.43 6.45
N SER A 736 28.04 -16.46 5.75
CA SER A 736 29.38 -16.56 5.16
C SER A 736 29.35 -16.62 3.63
N SER A 737 28.16 -16.80 3.04
CA SER A 737 27.94 -16.86 1.60
C SER A 737 26.63 -16.18 1.19
N ILE A 738 26.70 -15.34 0.17
CA ILE A 738 25.56 -14.68 -0.47
C ILE A 738 25.70 -14.92 -1.97
N GLY A 739 24.66 -15.41 -2.64
CA GLY A 739 24.71 -15.79 -4.04
C GLY A 739 24.68 -14.61 -5.01
N ASP A 740 24.75 -14.92 -6.29
CA ASP A 740 24.61 -13.92 -7.35
C ASP A 740 23.17 -13.40 -7.43
N TYR A 741 23.04 -12.10 -7.69
CA TYR A 741 21.77 -11.41 -7.91
C TYR A 741 20.71 -11.56 -6.81
N VAL A 742 21.10 -11.90 -5.58
CA VAL A 742 20.17 -12.13 -4.46
C VAL A 742 19.15 -11.00 -4.32
N PHE A 743 19.57 -9.74 -4.46
CA PHE A 743 18.71 -8.56 -4.30
C PHE A 743 18.43 -7.80 -5.61
N GLY A 744 18.60 -8.43 -6.77
CA GLY A 744 18.36 -7.76 -8.05
C GLY A 744 16.93 -7.20 -8.14
N TYR A 745 16.78 -5.95 -8.58
CA TYR A 745 15.50 -5.24 -8.70
C TYR A 745 14.67 -5.11 -7.39
N CYS A 746 15.30 -5.13 -6.21
CA CYS A 746 14.63 -4.78 -4.95
C CYS A 746 14.48 -3.25 -4.83
N ARG A 747 13.43 -2.68 -5.43
CA ARG A 747 13.27 -1.24 -5.66
C ARG A 747 13.17 -0.37 -4.40
N GLN A 748 12.63 -0.90 -3.31
CA GLN A 748 12.45 -0.16 -2.05
C GLN A 748 13.53 -0.48 -1.00
N LEU A 749 14.47 -1.36 -1.31
CA LEU A 749 15.49 -1.80 -0.37
C LEU A 749 16.55 -0.71 -0.20
N THR A 750 16.37 0.10 0.84
CA THR A 750 17.12 1.35 1.09
C THR A 750 17.82 1.37 2.45
N ASP A 751 17.57 0.38 3.29
CA ASP A 751 18.23 0.21 4.60
C ASP A 751 18.74 -1.22 4.77
N VAL A 752 19.98 -1.44 4.33
CA VAL A 752 20.67 -2.74 4.46
C VAL A 752 21.84 -2.64 5.43
N SER A 753 21.84 -3.55 6.40
CA SER A 753 22.89 -3.65 7.40
C SER A 753 23.39 -5.09 7.58
N VAL A 754 24.60 -5.23 8.12
CA VAL A 754 25.18 -6.51 8.50
C VAL A 754 25.37 -6.54 10.01
N ASP A 755 25.10 -7.70 10.62
CA ASP A 755 25.36 -7.92 12.04
C ASP A 755 26.83 -7.59 12.39
N PRO A 756 27.10 -6.75 13.41
CA PRO A 756 28.47 -6.44 13.82
C PRO A 756 29.31 -7.66 14.24
N ALA A 757 28.69 -8.79 14.59
CA ALA A 757 29.36 -10.03 14.90
C ALA A 757 29.69 -10.88 13.65
N ASN A 758 29.28 -10.46 12.45
CA ASN A 758 29.65 -11.14 11.21
C ASN A 758 31.14 -10.92 10.90
N THR A 759 31.86 -12.02 10.66
CA THR A 759 33.31 -11.99 10.40
C THR A 759 33.69 -12.01 8.93
N VAL A 760 32.72 -12.18 8.02
CA VAL A 760 32.92 -12.25 6.57
C VAL A 760 32.48 -10.94 5.92
N PHE A 761 31.30 -10.45 6.28
CA PHE A 761 30.72 -9.23 5.75
C PHE A 761 30.58 -8.17 6.84
N ASP A 762 30.60 -6.90 6.44
CA ASP A 762 30.15 -5.79 7.28
C ASP A 762 29.36 -4.75 6.47
N SER A 763 28.81 -3.77 7.19
CA SER A 763 28.17 -2.56 6.64
C SER A 763 28.69 -1.33 7.40
N ARG A 764 30.02 -1.17 7.42
CA ARG A 764 30.71 -0.10 8.16
C ARG A 764 30.34 1.30 7.65
N GLU A 765 30.55 2.33 8.47
CA GLU A 765 30.35 3.75 8.06
C GLU A 765 28.93 4.05 7.56
N ASP A 766 27.91 3.34 8.08
CA ASP A 766 26.49 3.46 7.69
C ASP A 766 26.28 3.42 6.16
N CYS A 767 27.03 2.54 5.49
CA CYS A 767 27.21 2.56 4.04
C CYS A 767 25.98 2.14 3.22
N ASN A 768 24.93 1.59 3.85
CA ASN A 768 23.80 0.95 3.17
C ASN A 768 24.27 -0.03 2.07
N ALA A 769 25.20 -0.91 2.42
CA ALA A 769 25.84 -1.85 1.51
C ALA A 769 26.43 -3.04 2.27
N ILE A 770 26.77 -4.09 1.53
CA ILE A 770 27.45 -5.28 2.05
C ILE A 770 28.89 -5.23 1.55
N ILE A 771 29.86 -5.34 2.47
CA ILE A 771 31.29 -5.26 2.17
C ILE A 771 31.95 -6.56 2.62
N GLU A 772 32.77 -7.16 1.75
CA GLU A 772 33.61 -8.31 2.13
C GLU A 772 34.84 -7.80 2.90
N THR A 773 34.93 -8.18 4.17
CA THR A 773 35.92 -7.67 5.13
C THR A 773 37.35 -8.06 4.76
N ALA A 774 37.57 -9.28 4.28
CA ALA A 774 38.90 -9.82 4.00
C ALA A 774 39.60 -9.09 2.85
N THR A 775 38.84 -8.53 1.91
CA THR A 775 39.36 -7.92 0.68
C THR A 775 39.04 -6.43 0.57
N ASN A 776 38.27 -5.86 1.51
CA ASN A 776 37.68 -4.51 1.42
C ASN A 776 36.99 -4.27 0.08
N THR A 777 36.19 -5.26 -0.35
CA THR A 777 35.45 -5.21 -1.61
C THR A 777 33.99 -4.88 -1.34
N LEU A 778 33.46 -3.87 -2.03
CA LEU A 778 32.03 -3.62 -2.09
C LEU A 778 31.37 -4.84 -2.74
N TYR A 779 30.64 -5.62 -1.95
CA TYR A 779 30.11 -6.91 -2.36
C TYR A 779 28.71 -6.75 -2.98
N ARG A 780 27.82 -5.96 -2.36
CA ARG A 780 26.51 -5.57 -2.90
C ARG A 780 26.20 -4.13 -2.49
N ALA A 781 25.67 -3.37 -3.44
CA ALA A 781 25.23 -2.01 -3.29
C ALA A 781 23.72 -1.90 -3.51
N PHE A 782 23.14 -0.86 -2.92
CA PHE A 782 21.74 -0.49 -2.99
C PHE A 782 21.59 1.00 -3.32
N VAL A 783 20.36 1.46 -3.56
CA VAL A 783 20.08 2.88 -3.77
C VAL A 783 20.54 3.67 -2.54
N GLY A 784 21.35 4.72 -2.75
CA GLY A 784 21.89 5.52 -1.66
C GLY A 784 23.12 4.93 -0.96
N THR A 785 23.77 3.91 -1.54
CA THR A 785 25.05 3.38 -1.01
C THR A 785 26.09 4.48 -0.86
N LYS A 786 26.66 4.60 0.33
CA LYS A 786 27.86 5.42 0.60
C LYS A 786 29.07 4.49 0.63
N ILE A 787 29.96 4.55 -0.36
CA ILE A 787 31.12 3.63 -0.40
C ILE A 787 32.13 4.04 0.68
N PRO A 788 32.42 3.19 1.68
CA PRO A 788 33.34 3.57 2.76
C PRO A 788 34.75 3.88 2.29
N SER A 789 35.42 4.78 3.01
CA SER A 789 36.78 5.26 2.71
C SER A 789 37.84 4.15 2.65
N THR A 790 37.55 3.00 3.27
CA THR A 790 38.43 1.81 3.31
C THR A 790 38.21 0.83 2.16
N VAL A 791 37.13 0.96 1.39
CA VAL A 791 36.84 0.06 0.25
C VAL A 791 37.77 0.37 -0.91
N THR A 792 38.48 -0.64 -1.42
CA THR A 792 39.43 -0.44 -2.53
C THR A 792 38.95 -1.03 -3.85
N THR A 793 37.91 -1.85 -3.82
CA THR A 793 37.46 -2.66 -4.95
C THR A 793 35.94 -2.64 -5.07
N ILE A 794 35.42 -2.39 -6.28
CA ILE A 794 34.03 -2.71 -6.64
C ILE A 794 34.01 -4.12 -7.20
N GLY A 795 33.28 -5.00 -6.50
CA GLY A 795 33.22 -6.43 -6.80
C GLY A 795 32.37 -6.81 -8.02
N PHE A 796 32.35 -8.10 -8.29
CA PHE A 796 31.49 -8.71 -9.30
C PHE A 796 30.02 -8.57 -8.90
N LEU A 797 29.20 -8.06 -9.82
CA LEU A 797 27.76 -7.79 -9.65
C LEU A 797 27.36 -6.82 -8.52
N SER A 798 28.29 -6.01 -8.01
CA SER A 798 28.03 -5.19 -6.81
C SER A 798 26.87 -4.20 -6.99
N TYR A 799 26.76 -3.55 -8.15
CA TYR A 799 25.68 -2.61 -8.49
C TYR A 799 24.62 -3.24 -9.40
N CYS A 800 24.68 -4.55 -9.62
CA CYS A 800 23.85 -5.22 -10.60
C CYS A 800 22.36 -5.09 -10.32
N TYR A 801 21.60 -4.53 -11.27
CA TYR A 801 20.14 -4.34 -11.16
C TYR A 801 19.70 -3.50 -9.94
N VAL A 802 20.54 -2.55 -9.52
CA VAL A 802 20.12 -1.51 -8.56
C VAL A 802 19.17 -0.55 -9.28
N ALA A 803 17.89 -0.64 -8.93
CA ALA A 803 16.83 0.13 -9.58
C ALA A 803 16.93 1.63 -9.24
N GLY A 804 16.76 2.50 -10.24
CA GLY A 804 16.79 3.95 -10.03
C GLY A 804 18.19 4.56 -9.89
N LEU A 805 19.26 3.78 -10.08
CA LEU A 805 20.62 4.31 -10.15
C LEU A 805 20.86 4.95 -11.53
N THR A 806 20.72 6.28 -11.61
CA THR A 806 20.92 7.05 -12.85
C THR A 806 22.31 7.69 -12.94
N GLU A 807 22.89 8.04 -11.80
CA GLU A 807 24.26 8.55 -11.72
C GLU A 807 25.03 7.85 -10.61
N LEU A 808 26.33 7.66 -10.83
CA LEU A 808 27.23 7.10 -9.82
C LEU A 808 28.58 7.80 -9.85
N ARG A 809 29.02 8.23 -8.67
CA ARG A 809 30.40 8.64 -8.43
C ARG A 809 31.14 7.60 -7.62
N ILE A 810 32.29 7.16 -8.12
CA ILE A 810 33.14 6.20 -7.44
C ILE A 810 34.27 6.97 -6.73
N PRO A 811 34.44 6.80 -5.40
CA PRO A 811 35.36 7.63 -4.63
C PRO A 811 36.82 7.27 -4.86
N SER A 812 37.71 8.20 -4.50
CA SER A 812 39.13 8.17 -4.84
C SER A 812 39.93 7.00 -4.23
N ASN A 813 39.42 6.35 -3.18
CA ASN A 813 39.98 5.16 -2.55
C ASN A 813 39.80 3.88 -3.38
N VAL A 814 38.85 3.85 -4.32
CA VAL A 814 38.64 2.69 -5.19
C VAL A 814 39.71 2.64 -6.28
N THR A 815 40.47 1.55 -6.30
CA THR A 815 41.58 1.33 -7.24
C THR A 815 41.29 0.27 -8.29
N SER A 816 40.21 -0.50 -8.14
CA SER A 816 39.85 -1.61 -9.04
C SER A 816 38.34 -1.80 -9.17
N ILE A 817 37.87 -2.04 -10.39
CA ILE A 817 36.51 -2.48 -10.71
C ILE A 817 36.61 -3.89 -11.32
N ALA A 818 35.89 -4.85 -10.75
CA ALA A 818 35.93 -6.25 -11.17
C ALA A 818 35.44 -6.47 -12.62
N ASN A 819 35.77 -7.65 -13.15
CA ASN A 819 35.22 -8.12 -14.43
C ASN A 819 33.72 -8.43 -14.31
N ALA A 820 33.07 -8.54 -15.47
CA ALA A 820 31.76 -9.15 -15.66
C ALA A 820 30.62 -8.44 -14.90
N ALA A 821 30.09 -7.39 -15.52
CA ALA A 821 28.76 -6.88 -15.20
C ALA A 821 28.63 -6.32 -13.76
N ALA A 822 29.71 -5.72 -13.24
CA ALA A 822 29.75 -5.06 -11.94
C ALA A 822 28.58 -4.09 -11.74
N PHE A 823 28.12 -3.42 -12.81
CA PHE A 823 27.03 -2.46 -12.76
C PHE A 823 25.67 -2.96 -13.27
N CYS A 824 25.56 -3.70 -14.38
CA CYS A 824 24.26 -4.10 -14.99
C CYS A 824 23.04 -3.17 -14.78
N CYS A 825 23.23 -1.85 -14.83
CA CYS A 825 22.18 -0.87 -14.59
C CYS A 825 21.84 -0.22 -15.92
N ASN A 826 20.74 -0.64 -16.54
CA ASN A 826 20.27 0.01 -17.77
C ASN A 826 19.80 1.45 -17.52
N ASP A 827 19.46 1.82 -16.29
CA ASP A 827 19.07 3.19 -15.96
C ASP A 827 20.28 4.11 -15.72
N LEU A 828 21.51 3.56 -15.64
CA LEU A 828 22.71 4.35 -15.37
C LEU A 828 23.08 5.19 -16.60
N GLU A 829 22.93 6.51 -16.47
CA GLU A 829 23.20 7.50 -17.50
C GLU A 829 24.58 8.16 -17.34
N LYS A 830 25.07 8.28 -16.11
CA LYS A 830 26.33 8.98 -15.79
C LYS A 830 27.21 8.18 -14.82
N VAL A 831 28.51 8.08 -15.11
CA VAL A 831 29.48 7.54 -14.16
C VAL A 831 30.74 8.40 -14.06
N GLU A 832 31.19 8.65 -12.83
CA GLU A 832 32.49 9.26 -12.55
C GLU A 832 33.47 8.21 -11.98
N LEU A 833 34.59 8.03 -12.67
CA LEU A 833 35.66 7.10 -12.34
C LEU A 833 36.82 7.85 -11.65
N PRO A 834 37.38 7.34 -10.54
CA PRO A 834 38.38 8.05 -9.76
C PRO A 834 39.75 8.07 -10.43
N ALA A 835 40.58 9.04 -10.07
CA ALA A 835 41.91 9.22 -10.63
C ALA A 835 42.89 8.08 -10.32
N ASN A 836 42.70 7.40 -9.18
CA ASN A 836 43.57 6.33 -8.69
C ASN A 836 43.21 4.94 -9.23
N LEU A 837 42.24 4.85 -10.15
CA LEU A 837 41.81 3.59 -10.72
C LEU A 837 42.94 2.97 -11.54
N THR A 838 43.28 1.72 -11.26
CA THR A 838 44.36 0.98 -11.92
C THR A 838 43.85 -0.15 -12.81
N TYR A 839 42.60 -0.58 -12.58
CA TYR A 839 42.00 -1.72 -13.28
C TYR A 839 40.50 -1.53 -13.47
N ILE A 840 40.03 -1.76 -14.70
CA ILE A 840 38.61 -1.91 -15.02
C ILE A 840 38.46 -3.24 -15.74
N GLY A 841 37.68 -4.14 -15.15
CA GLY A 841 37.45 -5.45 -15.72
C GLY A 841 36.67 -5.40 -17.03
N SER A 842 36.85 -6.44 -17.86
CA SER A 842 36.05 -6.59 -19.08
C SER A 842 34.57 -6.71 -18.73
N GLN A 843 33.70 -6.07 -19.50
CA GLN A 843 32.25 -6.07 -19.25
C GLN A 843 31.82 -5.41 -17.94
N ALA A 844 32.67 -4.63 -17.26
CA ALA A 844 32.32 -3.99 -15.99
C ALA A 844 30.98 -3.22 -16.06
N PHE A 845 30.72 -2.49 -17.16
CA PHE A 845 29.48 -1.74 -17.38
C PHE A 845 28.53 -2.41 -18.37
N TYR A 846 28.61 -3.72 -18.62
CA TYR A 846 27.62 -4.43 -19.42
C TYR A 846 26.35 -4.75 -18.59
N PRO A 847 25.11 -4.58 -19.09
CA PRO A 847 24.72 -3.99 -20.38
C PRO A 847 24.25 -2.52 -20.26
N CYS A 848 24.94 -1.65 -19.51
CA CYS A 848 24.56 -0.25 -19.29
C CYS A 848 24.58 0.57 -20.61
N GLU A 849 23.55 0.43 -21.44
CA GLU A 849 23.46 0.99 -22.78
C GLU A 849 23.02 2.46 -22.80
N ASN A 850 22.30 2.90 -21.76
CA ASN A 850 21.88 4.29 -21.58
C ASN A 850 22.97 5.20 -21.01
N LEU A 851 24.15 4.66 -20.67
CA LEU A 851 25.26 5.42 -20.12
C LEU A 851 25.74 6.45 -21.15
N ALA A 852 25.30 7.69 -20.98
CA ALA A 852 25.49 8.81 -21.88
C ALA A 852 26.76 9.62 -21.55
N GLU A 853 27.21 9.60 -20.30
CA GLU A 853 28.38 10.33 -19.84
C GLU A 853 29.30 9.45 -18.99
N VAL A 854 30.58 9.42 -19.35
CA VAL A 854 31.64 8.79 -18.56
C VAL A 854 32.67 9.86 -18.25
N LYS A 855 32.87 10.19 -16.98
CA LYS A 855 33.94 11.09 -16.54
C LYS A 855 35.08 10.26 -15.95
N ALA A 856 36.22 10.28 -16.61
CA ALA A 856 37.39 9.50 -16.26
C ALA A 856 38.45 10.43 -15.66
N ALA A 857 38.63 10.44 -14.34
CA ALA A 857 39.59 11.34 -13.69
C ALA A 857 41.07 10.88 -13.79
N MET A 858 41.34 9.70 -14.35
CA MET A 858 42.70 9.20 -14.54
C MET A 858 43.44 10.05 -15.58
N LYS A 859 44.66 10.52 -15.27
CA LYS A 859 45.49 11.24 -16.26
C LYS A 859 46.04 10.33 -17.37
N THR A 860 46.20 9.05 -17.06
CA THR A 860 46.64 8.02 -18.01
C THR A 860 45.54 6.98 -18.14
N PRO A 861 45.06 6.66 -19.36
CA PRO A 861 43.99 5.68 -19.54
C PRO A 861 44.45 4.29 -19.09
N VAL A 862 43.66 3.64 -18.23
CA VAL A 862 43.84 2.23 -17.89
C VAL A 862 43.50 1.35 -19.09
N THR A 863 44.08 0.16 -19.19
CA THR A 863 43.73 -0.77 -20.27
C THR A 863 42.31 -1.31 -20.06
N ILE A 864 41.45 -1.16 -21.07
CA ILE A 864 40.08 -1.71 -21.11
C ILE A 864 39.92 -2.68 -22.29
N ARG A 865 38.79 -3.38 -22.35
CA ARG A 865 38.41 -4.28 -23.47
C ARG A 865 37.14 -3.81 -24.18
N GLU A 866 36.87 -4.36 -25.37
CA GLU A 866 35.75 -4.00 -26.27
C GLU A 866 34.41 -3.80 -25.56
N ASN A 867 34.01 -4.70 -24.66
CA ASN A 867 32.69 -4.65 -24.03
C ASN A 867 32.69 -4.00 -22.64
N THR A 868 33.76 -3.29 -22.25
CA THR A 868 33.83 -2.62 -20.93
C THR A 868 32.74 -1.57 -20.80
N PHE A 869 32.55 -0.76 -21.86
CA PHE A 869 31.49 0.23 -22.00
C PHE A 869 30.69 -0.06 -23.28
N PRO A 870 29.50 -0.69 -23.19
CA PRO A 870 28.66 -0.96 -24.35
C PRO A 870 28.21 0.33 -25.04
N SER A 871 27.91 1.37 -24.25
CA SER A 871 27.40 2.66 -24.72
C SER A 871 28.46 3.57 -25.39
N ARG A 872 29.74 3.18 -25.44
CA ARG A 872 30.85 4.06 -25.86
C ARG A 872 30.58 4.79 -27.19
N ALA A 873 30.00 4.11 -28.18
CA ALA A 873 29.70 4.71 -29.49
C ALA A 873 28.67 5.87 -29.42
N ASN A 874 27.90 5.96 -28.33
CA ASN A 874 26.87 6.96 -28.09
C ASN A 874 27.23 7.93 -26.94
N ALA A 875 28.14 7.54 -26.06
CA ALA A 875 28.51 8.27 -24.84
C ALA A 875 29.60 9.33 -25.04
N THR A 876 29.54 10.39 -24.24
CA THR A 876 30.61 11.39 -24.11
C THR A 876 31.60 10.96 -23.03
N LEU A 877 32.89 10.96 -23.37
CA LEU A 877 33.97 10.74 -22.41
C LEU A 877 34.57 12.08 -21.98
N TYR A 878 34.52 12.39 -20.69
CA TYR A 878 35.20 13.53 -20.10
C TYR A 878 36.54 13.08 -19.49
N VAL A 879 37.64 13.73 -19.84
CA VAL A 879 39.01 13.43 -19.35
C VAL A 879 39.70 14.70 -18.83
N PRO A 880 40.74 14.62 -17.98
CA PRO A 880 41.37 15.83 -17.45
C PRO A 880 42.05 16.65 -18.57
N THR A 881 42.16 17.97 -18.37
CA THR A 881 42.87 18.87 -19.28
C THR A 881 44.29 18.36 -19.61
N GLY A 882 44.62 18.30 -20.90
CA GLY A 882 45.92 17.82 -21.40
C GLY A 882 45.99 16.30 -21.60
N CYS A 883 44.96 15.54 -21.25
CA CYS A 883 44.97 14.08 -21.36
C CYS A 883 44.29 13.56 -22.64
N ARG A 884 43.64 14.41 -23.44
CA ARG A 884 42.86 13.98 -24.61
C ARG A 884 43.65 13.16 -25.62
N GLU A 885 44.91 13.53 -25.91
CA GLU A 885 45.74 12.77 -26.86
C GLU A 885 46.07 11.36 -26.35
N ALA A 886 46.31 11.19 -25.05
CA ALA A 886 46.58 9.89 -24.46
C ALA A 886 45.36 8.95 -24.59
N TYR A 887 44.15 9.46 -24.37
CA TYR A 887 42.91 8.70 -24.52
C TYR A 887 42.57 8.38 -26.00
N LEU A 888 42.90 9.27 -26.95
CA LEU A 888 42.76 9.00 -28.38
C LEU A 888 43.73 7.92 -28.89
N ALA A 889 44.88 7.75 -28.23
CA ALA A 889 45.85 6.70 -28.54
C ALA A 889 45.50 5.34 -27.90
N ALA A 890 44.63 5.32 -26.88
CA ALA A 890 44.30 4.12 -26.13
C ALA A 890 43.15 3.33 -26.78
N ASP A 891 43.33 2.00 -26.84
CA ASP A 891 42.33 1.11 -27.43
C ASP A 891 41.01 1.15 -26.66
N TYR A 892 39.91 1.10 -27.42
CA TYR A 892 38.51 1.22 -27.00
C TYR A 892 38.12 2.57 -26.34
N TRP A 893 39.00 3.26 -25.62
CA TRP A 893 38.77 4.63 -25.15
C TRP A 893 38.55 5.59 -26.31
N LYS A 894 39.31 5.42 -27.39
CA LYS A 894 39.14 6.19 -28.64
C LYS A 894 37.81 5.95 -29.37
N GLU A 895 37.04 4.94 -28.98
CA GLU A 895 35.76 4.59 -29.60
C GLU A 895 34.56 5.34 -28.97
N PHE A 896 34.80 6.18 -27.96
CA PHE A 896 33.77 7.06 -27.42
C PHE A 896 33.32 8.08 -28.47
N LYS A 897 32.01 8.38 -28.51
CA LYS A 897 31.40 9.30 -29.50
C LYS A 897 32.16 10.62 -29.60
N GLN A 898 32.55 11.15 -28.45
CA GLN A 898 33.41 12.32 -28.33
C GLN A 898 34.22 12.28 -27.03
N ILE A 899 35.41 12.87 -27.07
CA ILE A 899 36.30 13.04 -25.92
C ILE A 899 36.47 14.53 -25.65
N VAL A 900 36.00 14.96 -24.49
CA VAL A 900 35.97 16.34 -24.00
C VAL A 900 36.89 16.46 -22.80
N GLU A 901 37.67 17.54 -22.73
CA GLU A 901 38.51 17.81 -21.55
C GLU A 901 37.73 18.58 -20.50
N PHE A 902 37.92 18.24 -19.22
CA PHE A 902 37.38 18.98 -18.07
C PHE A 902 38.51 19.45 -17.16
N CYS A 903 38.26 20.55 -16.43
CA CYS A 903 39.17 21.03 -15.41
C CYS A 903 38.89 20.31 -14.09
N ASP A 904 39.83 19.49 -13.61
CA ASP A 904 39.67 18.72 -12.38
C ASP A 904 39.77 19.63 -11.14
N GLY A 905 38.71 19.66 -10.33
CA GLY A 905 38.58 20.55 -9.18
C GLY A 905 37.90 21.90 -9.47
N ASP A 906 37.38 22.11 -10.67
CA ASP A 906 36.50 23.25 -10.96
C ASP A 906 35.15 23.04 -10.26
N VAL A 907 34.93 23.77 -9.18
CA VAL A 907 33.71 23.70 -8.35
C VAL A 907 32.66 24.70 -8.85
N ASN A 908 33.11 25.79 -9.47
CA ASN A 908 32.26 26.91 -9.84
C ASN A 908 31.76 26.87 -11.30
N GLY A 909 32.30 25.95 -12.12
CA GLY A 909 31.93 25.70 -13.51
C GLY A 909 32.53 26.68 -14.52
N ASP A 910 33.56 27.45 -14.17
CA ASP A 910 34.21 28.42 -15.06
C ASP A 910 35.31 27.82 -15.95
N ALA A 911 35.47 26.50 -15.90
CA ALA A 911 36.45 25.69 -16.59
C ALA A 911 37.91 25.96 -16.19
N CYS A 912 38.14 26.59 -15.03
CA CYS A 912 39.46 26.84 -14.46
C CYS A 912 39.53 26.34 -13.01
N LEU A 913 40.66 25.76 -12.60
CA LEU A 913 40.95 25.50 -11.20
C LEU A 913 41.71 26.71 -10.64
N ASP A 914 41.06 27.50 -9.78
CA ASP A 914 41.64 28.67 -9.17
C ASP A 914 41.24 28.89 -7.69
N VAL A 915 41.48 30.10 -7.18
CA VAL A 915 41.19 30.42 -5.76
C VAL A 915 39.69 30.62 -5.52
N ALA A 916 38.91 30.92 -6.54
CA ALA A 916 37.47 31.06 -6.47
C ALA A 916 36.80 29.72 -6.14
N ASP A 917 37.31 28.60 -6.66
CA ASP A 917 36.83 27.25 -6.32
C ASP A 917 37.03 26.94 -4.84
N ILE A 918 38.23 27.19 -4.32
CA ILE A 918 38.53 27.00 -2.89
C ILE A 918 37.62 27.90 -2.05
N THR A 919 37.41 29.14 -2.48
CA THR A 919 36.56 30.09 -1.75
C THR A 919 35.10 29.60 -1.71
N LEU A 920 34.58 29.10 -2.83
CA LEU A 920 33.23 28.55 -2.92
C LEU A 920 33.09 27.31 -2.04
N LEU A 921 34.05 26.39 -2.11
CA LEU A 921 34.06 25.17 -1.30
C LEU A 921 34.12 25.46 0.21
N VAL A 922 34.99 26.38 0.64
CA VAL A 922 35.07 26.81 2.05
C VAL A 922 33.74 27.41 2.53
N ASN A 923 33.04 28.17 1.68
CA ASN A 923 31.73 28.71 2.03
C ASN A 923 30.68 27.59 2.21
N ILE A 924 30.67 26.59 1.34
CA ILE A 924 29.76 25.43 1.45
C ILE A 924 30.01 24.68 2.77
N VAL A 925 31.27 24.40 3.11
CA VAL A 925 31.66 23.76 4.39
C VAL A 925 31.28 24.62 5.60
N ALA A 926 31.28 25.95 5.46
CA ALA A 926 30.83 26.88 6.50
C ALA A 926 29.29 27.00 6.63
N GLY A 927 28.53 26.20 5.87
CA GLY A 927 27.07 26.13 5.94
C GLY A 927 26.34 27.03 4.96
N TYR A 928 27.02 27.55 3.93
CA TYR A 928 26.35 28.30 2.85
C TYR A 928 25.61 27.34 1.93
N ASP A 929 24.34 27.64 1.65
CA ASP A 929 23.53 26.79 0.78
C ASP A 929 23.92 26.99 -0.69
N ALA A 930 24.08 25.89 -1.42
CA ALA A 930 24.47 25.87 -2.82
C ALA A 930 23.57 24.89 -3.59
N PRO A 931 23.27 25.15 -4.88
CA PRO A 931 22.56 24.21 -5.73
C PRO A 931 23.22 22.83 -5.74
N ASP A 932 22.44 21.76 -5.91
CA ASP A 932 22.94 20.37 -5.85
C ASP A 932 24.06 20.07 -6.85
N GLU A 933 24.05 20.73 -8.01
CA GLU A 933 25.14 20.62 -8.99
C GLU A 933 26.48 21.15 -8.46
N ILE A 934 26.45 22.28 -7.74
CA ILE A 934 27.64 22.86 -7.09
C ILE A 934 28.05 22.01 -5.90
N ARG A 935 27.10 21.52 -5.07
CA ARG A 935 27.43 20.62 -3.95
C ARG A 935 28.08 19.33 -4.43
N ARG A 936 27.61 18.76 -5.55
CA ARG A 936 28.21 17.58 -6.18
C ARG A 936 29.62 17.86 -6.70
N ALA A 937 29.86 19.01 -7.31
CA ALA A 937 31.19 19.42 -7.73
C ALA A 937 32.12 19.74 -6.53
N ALA A 938 31.54 20.13 -5.40
CA ALA A 938 32.24 20.51 -4.17
C ALA A 938 32.67 19.32 -3.29
N ASP A 939 31.95 18.20 -3.33
CA ASP A 939 32.49 16.93 -2.85
C ASP A 939 33.67 16.60 -3.78
N ILE A 940 34.92 16.62 -3.32
CA ILE A 940 36.11 16.45 -4.18
C ILE A 940 36.59 15.00 -4.15
N ASP A 941 36.38 14.28 -3.06
CA ASP A 941 36.85 12.90 -2.89
C ASP A 941 35.81 11.82 -3.28
N GLY A 942 34.54 12.20 -3.42
CA GLY A 942 33.43 11.38 -3.87
C GLY A 942 32.74 10.57 -2.78
N ASP A 943 32.95 10.90 -1.49
CA ASP A 943 32.35 10.18 -0.37
C ASP A 943 30.88 10.54 -0.09
N GLY A 944 30.35 11.55 -0.78
CA GLY A 944 28.98 12.02 -0.67
C GLY A 944 28.76 13.11 0.38
N GLU A 945 29.81 13.57 1.07
CA GLU A 945 29.79 14.67 2.02
C GLU A 945 30.70 15.82 1.53
N VAL A 946 30.43 17.06 1.97
CA VAL A 946 31.28 18.21 1.65
C VAL A 946 31.89 18.74 2.94
N THR A 947 33.15 18.41 3.17
CA THR A 947 33.85 18.61 4.44
C THR A 947 35.16 19.41 4.27
N THR A 948 35.87 19.62 5.38
CA THR A 948 37.22 20.22 5.32
C THR A 948 38.23 19.34 4.58
N ALA A 949 38.00 18.03 4.46
CA ALA A 949 38.87 17.13 3.71
C ALA A 949 38.88 17.48 2.20
N ASP A 950 37.72 17.84 1.66
CA ASP A 950 37.57 18.31 0.27
C ASP A 950 38.37 19.58 0.01
N VAL A 951 38.34 20.51 0.97
CA VAL A 951 39.13 21.76 0.89
C VAL A 951 40.61 21.44 0.83
N GLU A 952 41.11 20.54 1.69
CA GLU A 952 42.51 20.13 1.70
C GLU A 952 42.92 19.47 0.37
N LEU A 953 42.06 18.61 -0.16
CA LEU A 953 42.28 17.93 -1.43
C LEU A 953 42.32 18.92 -2.60
N LEU A 954 41.40 19.88 -2.64
CA LEU A 954 41.34 20.91 -3.67
C LEU A 954 42.54 21.86 -3.63
N VAL A 955 42.96 22.27 -2.42
CA VAL A 955 44.18 23.09 -2.23
C VAL A 955 45.41 22.35 -2.76
N LYS A 956 45.52 21.04 -2.49
CA LYS A 956 46.61 20.22 -3.00
C LYS A 956 46.61 20.19 -4.54
N LYS A 957 45.45 19.99 -5.17
CA LYS A 957 45.30 20.05 -6.64
C LYS A 957 45.73 21.41 -7.21
N LEU A 958 45.31 22.52 -6.60
CA LEU A 958 45.68 23.87 -7.06
C LEU A 958 47.20 24.12 -6.98
N LEU A 959 47.86 23.60 -5.94
CA LEU A 959 49.31 23.71 -5.79
C LEU A 959 50.08 22.89 -6.82
N GLU A 960 49.56 21.73 -7.23
CA GLU A 960 50.15 20.90 -8.30
C GLU A 960 50.08 21.59 -9.67
N VAL A 961 49.02 22.35 -9.96
CA VAL A 961 48.87 23.09 -11.23
C VAL A 961 49.79 24.31 -11.32
N ARG A 962 50.19 24.89 -10.17
CA ARG A 962 51.09 26.06 -10.11
C ARG A 962 52.58 25.72 -10.20
N GLN A 963 52.97 24.46 -10.07
CA GLN A 963 54.35 23.96 -10.25
C GLN A 963 54.57 23.53 -11.70
#